data_AF-A0A1W9SWG4-F1
#
_entry.id   AF-A0A1W9SWG4-F1
#
_cell.length_a   1.000
_cell.length_b   1.000
_cell.length_c   1.000
_cell.angle_alpha   90.00
_cell.angle_beta   90.00
_cell.angle_gamma   90.00
#
_symmetry.space_group_name_H-M   'P 1'
#
loop_
_entity.id
_entity.type
_entity.pdbx_description
1 polymer ?
#
loop_
_entity_poly.entity_id
_entity_poly.type
_entity_poly.pdbx_seq_one_letter_code
_entity_poly.pdbx_strand_id
1 'polypeptide(L)'
;MSERIGFYICHCGINIAYRVRVKEVAEYAATFPNVAVSRDYLFMCSDPGQELIEKDIKEYNLTRVVVASCSPRMHEKTFRAACQRAGLNPYYAFHMVCVREHGSWVTENEDKATKKARILVRAGLKRVSYQDSLIPSKFSVNSNTIVVGGGIAGMQASLDIASSGFKAYLIEKQPTVGGHMLQYDKTFPTLDCAACIGTPKMVAVAQEKNVELMTYAEVEHVSGFVGNFKVTVNKKARYIKSNCTGCGDCAKVCPVEMPNEWDVNTKMRKAIYISFPQAVPVRYVIDKRTTSPCKTSCPAQTNVQGYVQMVKAGNYQQALNIIMERLPLPGVLGRVCPHPCETDCRRALIDSPVSIRDLKRFAADNGKFEDVPKPEVKEIDKHIAVIGSGPAGLTVAYYLRLKGFKVTIFEGMEKPGGMLRTGIPDYRLPPVILDKEINNILSTGIELKTNTFLGKDFTLTSLKEQGFDAVFLGIGAHVPVPMNIENEDAFGVVDAVPFLRRENLENAGSAKKHVVVIGGGNVAMDAARVAIRSGAETVSIVYRRTEKEMPADHEEIKGAKEEGIEFITLVGPKKVITENNKVIGIECIKNELGPSDKSGRRRPVPIENSEYIIHCNMIIPAIGQKVETAPVIKDTNIKLTSWGTFNVNPVTMQTSEPGVFAAGDSVTGPATVIEAIAGGHKAVKAIERYLNNKMELFEQEKEQENREQQISNQEKQDFLPIPEDINIVERGKPVFIEPDARKNSFNEVDLGLDETSAQKDALKCLNCGGCCECKLCVDQCKAEAIDHNVKDEKQIIDAGSIIIATGFDPLNPSPMKQYGYGKYTNVFTNLEFERLSNATGPTSGKFLKRDLNDPMKFTDPPKSVAILHCIGSRDINYHEYCSRTCCMYALKYAHLLKDKCGHDTIVYNFYIDMRCFGKGYEEFFKKVQEEGVKMIRGKAGSITQDSNGILTVTAEDTLSARMLSIEVEMVILCTAMEPRSNAEEVMRKFGIGIGADGFFQEEHPKLAPVSTPSSGVFLAGACQGPKDIPDTVAQAKGAAAECLALSAKGEVEVPPMISYIDPDICVGCQVCIGLCPYSAIEYNEFKNVSEVNSAVCKGCGSCAGHCPSGAAKVRHFTDKQIFAEIDGLLLN
;
A
#
# COMPACT_ATOMS: atom_id res chain seq x y z
N MET A 1 53.05 -4.25 -37.37
CA MET A 1 52.93 -3.29 -38.49
C MET A 1 52.96 -1.90 -37.90
N SER A 2 53.63 -0.94 -38.54
CA SER A 2 53.51 0.47 -38.16
C SER A 2 52.07 0.93 -38.34
N GLU A 3 51.52 1.65 -37.37
CA GLU A 3 50.16 2.19 -37.47
C GLU A 3 50.07 3.23 -38.59
N ARG A 4 48.99 3.13 -39.37
CA ARG A 4 48.64 4.06 -40.45
C ARG A 4 47.20 4.53 -40.22
N ILE A 5 47.02 5.82 -39.96
CA ILE A 5 45.74 6.44 -39.60
C ILE A 5 45.23 7.26 -40.78
N GLY A 6 43.97 7.05 -41.18
CA GLY A 6 43.24 7.98 -42.04
C GLY A 6 42.40 8.94 -41.21
N PHE A 7 42.62 10.24 -41.37
CA PHE A 7 41.85 11.28 -40.70
C PHE A 7 40.86 11.96 -41.65
N TYR A 8 39.62 12.13 -41.20
CA TYR A 8 38.57 12.79 -41.98
C TYR A 8 37.82 13.80 -41.12
N ILE A 9 37.65 15.02 -41.60
CA ILE A 9 36.81 16.03 -40.96
C ILE A 9 35.61 16.41 -41.83
N CYS A 10 34.43 16.36 -41.25
CA CYS A 10 33.17 16.67 -41.93
C CYS A 10 32.86 18.17 -41.86
N HIS A 11 32.34 18.73 -42.95
CA HIS A 11 31.78 20.09 -42.95
C HIS A 11 30.36 20.12 -42.36
N CYS A 12 29.62 19.03 -42.56
CA CYS A 12 28.20 18.87 -42.21
C CYS A 12 27.34 19.99 -42.82
N GLY A 13 27.59 20.29 -44.11
CA GLY A 13 27.11 21.49 -44.77
C GLY A 13 27.76 22.71 -44.12
N ILE A 14 26.97 23.50 -43.41
CA ILE A 14 27.46 24.64 -42.61
C ILE A 14 27.53 24.32 -41.11
N ASN A 15 27.02 23.19 -40.64
CA ASN A 15 26.90 22.95 -39.19
C ASN A 15 28.25 22.89 -38.47
N ILE A 16 29.30 22.38 -39.11
CA ILE A 16 30.67 22.39 -38.56
C ILE A 16 31.47 23.51 -39.21
N ALA A 17 31.48 23.56 -40.54
CA ALA A 17 32.31 24.49 -41.31
C ALA A 17 32.01 25.98 -41.07
N TYR A 18 30.82 26.34 -40.55
CA TYR A 18 30.51 27.73 -40.20
C TYR A 18 31.28 28.27 -38.99
N ARG A 19 31.69 27.40 -38.07
CA ARG A 19 32.43 27.79 -36.84
C ARG A 19 33.81 27.17 -36.74
N VAL A 20 34.07 26.09 -37.47
CA VAL A 20 35.35 25.38 -37.44
C VAL A 20 35.98 25.47 -38.82
N ARG A 21 37.21 25.98 -38.91
CA ARG A 21 37.99 25.99 -40.16
C ARG A 21 38.49 24.58 -40.46
N VAL A 22 37.62 23.77 -41.02
CA VAL A 22 37.81 22.33 -41.24
C VAL A 22 39.07 22.00 -42.03
N LYS A 23 39.43 22.81 -43.04
CA LYS A 23 40.70 22.66 -43.78
C LYS A 23 41.92 22.83 -42.88
N GLU A 24 41.92 23.86 -42.03
CA GLU A 24 42.99 24.14 -41.05
C GLU A 24 43.15 22.99 -40.03
N VAL A 25 42.06 22.28 -39.72
CA VAL A 25 42.07 21.11 -38.84
C VAL A 25 42.57 19.87 -39.58
N ALA A 26 42.20 19.67 -40.84
CA ALA A 26 42.72 18.58 -41.67
C ALA A 26 44.24 18.73 -41.90
N GLU A 27 44.71 19.94 -42.22
CA GLU A 27 46.13 20.26 -42.35
C GLU A 27 46.87 20.02 -41.02
N TYR A 28 46.30 20.43 -39.90
CA TYR A 28 46.86 20.16 -38.57
C TYR A 28 46.96 18.65 -38.29
N ALA A 29 45.91 17.88 -38.56
CA ALA A 29 45.91 16.42 -38.37
C ALA A 29 46.96 15.72 -39.23
N ALA A 30 47.26 16.24 -40.43
CA ALA A 30 48.28 15.68 -41.32
C ALA A 30 49.71 15.77 -40.76
N THR A 31 49.96 16.64 -39.76
CA THR A 31 51.29 16.79 -39.14
C THR A 31 51.66 15.65 -38.17
N PHE A 32 50.71 14.77 -37.83
CA PHE A 32 50.94 13.70 -36.86
C PHE A 32 51.66 12.50 -37.50
N PRO A 33 52.69 11.91 -36.84
CA PRO A 33 53.57 10.90 -37.45
C PRO A 33 52.89 9.67 -38.05
N ASN A 34 51.76 9.24 -37.49
CA ASN A 34 51.04 8.03 -37.91
C ASN A 34 49.89 8.33 -38.89
N VAL A 35 49.64 9.59 -39.25
CA VAL A 35 48.55 9.97 -40.17
C VAL A 35 49.03 9.84 -41.61
N ALA A 36 48.51 8.83 -42.31
CA ALA A 36 48.88 8.53 -43.69
C ALA A 36 48.07 9.32 -44.72
N VAL A 37 46.84 9.70 -44.38
CA VAL A 37 45.96 10.53 -45.21
C VAL A 37 45.09 11.39 -44.29
N SER A 38 44.87 12.65 -44.67
CA SER A 38 44.02 13.61 -43.96
C SER A 38 43.18 14.38 -44.95
N ARG A 39 41.85 14.37 -44.80
CA ARG A 39 40.92 15.01 -45.75
C ARG A 39 39.78 15.73 -45.02
N ASP A 40 39.27 16.78 -45.66
CA ASP A 40 37.97 17.36 -45.33
C ASP A 40 36.94 17.07 -46.44
N TYR A 41 35.69 16.81 -46.07
CA TYR A 41 34.61 16.56 -47.03
C TYR A 41 33.26 17.08 -46.54
N LEU A 42 32.37 17.40 -47.47
CA LEU A 42 31.12 18.09 -47.21
C LEU A 42 30.21 17.32 -46.24
N PHE A 43 29.98 16.04 -46.53
CA PHE A 43 29.15 15.14 -45.73
C PHE A 43 29.82 13.78 -45.61
N MET A 44 30.62 13.56 -44.55
CA MET A 44 31.32 12.27 -44.39
C MET A 44 30.37 11.07 -44.28
N CYS A 45 29.16 11.26 -43.77
CA CYS A 45 28.19 10.17 -43.61
C CYS A 45 27.42 9.81 -44.90
N SER A 46 27.51 10.60 -45.97
CA SER A 46 26.89 10.25 -47.26
C SER A 46 27.65 9.12 -47.96
N ASP A 47 27.05 8.51 -48.97
CA ASP A 47 27.69 7.42 -49.73
C ASP A 47 29.07 7.82 -50.27
N PRO A 48 29.25 8.99 -50.93
CA PRO A 48 30.58 9.43 -51.36
C PRO A 48 31.59 9.60 -50.22
N GLY A 49 31.13 10.04 -49.04
CA GLY A 49 31.99 10.20 -47.87
C GLY A 49 32.43 8.85 -47.29
N GLN A 50 31.54 7.86 -47.28
CA GLN A 50 31.86 6.49 -46.85
C GLN A 50 32.77 5.79 -47.88
N GLU A 51 32.47 5.89 -49.17
CA GLU A 51 33.30 5.36 -50.25
C GLU A 51 34.72 5.93 -50.24
N LEU A 52 34.87 7.22 -49.89
CA LEU A 52 36.17 7.86 -49.73
C LEU A 52 37.01 7.17 -48.65
N ILE A 53 36.40 6.88 -47.49
CA ILE A 53 37.06 6.13 -46.41
C ILE A 53 37.44 4.72 -46.90
N GLU A 54 36.50 4.02 -47.53
CA GLU A 54 36.71 2.64 -48.01
C GLU A 54 37.83 2.54 -49.06
N LYS A 55 37.89 3.52 -49.97
CA LYS A 55 38.94 3.62 -50.98
C LYS A 55 40.29 3.89 -50.34
N ASP A 56 40.38 4.90 -49.49
CA ASP A 56 41.62 5.31 -48.84
C ASP A 56 42.17 4.18 -47.93
N ILE A 57 41.30 3.40 -47.28
CA ILE A 57 41.72 2.23 -46.50
C ILE A 57 42.57 1.28 -47.34
N LYS A 58 42.12 0.98 -48.56
CA LYS A 58 42.81 0.08 -49.50
C LYS A 58 44.03 0.75 -50.13
N GLU A 59 43.90 2.00 -50.57
CA GLU A 59 44.95 2.73 -51.29
C GLU A 59 46.17 3.03 -50.39
N TYR A 60 45.93 3.45 -49.15
CA TYR A 60 46.99 3.84 -48.21
C TYR A 60 47.32 2.76 -47.18
N ASN A 61 46.75 1.55 -47.29
CA ASN A 61 46.88 0.45 -46.34
C ASN A 61 46.62 0.92 -44.90
N LEU A 62 45.49 1.60 -44.69
CA LEU A 62 45.16 2.15 -43.38
C LEU A 62 44.86 1.04 -42.39
N THR A 63 45.34 1.23 -41.17
CA THR A 63 45.08 0.34 -40.03
C THR A 63 44.12 0.96 -39.01
N ARG A 64 43.92 2.28 -39.09
CA ARG A 64 43.05 3.09 -38.22
C ARG A 64 42.38 4.19 -39.04
N VAL A 65 41.24 4.67 -38.55
CA VAL A 65 40.39 5.70 -39.12
C VAL A 65 39.86 6.56 -37.99
N VAL A 66 40.03 7.88 -38.11
CA VAL A 66 39.46 8.87 -37.21
C VAL A 66 38.56 9.81 -37.99
N VAL A 67 37.29 9.90 -37.59
CA VAL A 67 36.34 10.83 -38.21
C VAL A 67 35.93 11.91 -37.21
N ALA A 68 36.29 13.16 -37.49
CA ALA A 68 35.85 14.34 -36.78
C ALA A 68 34.56 14.88 -37.39
N SER A 69 33.42 14.66 -36.73
CA SER A 69 32.11 15.06 -37.25
C SER A 69 31.06 15.31 -36.15
N CYS A 70 29.91 14.65 -36.22
CA CYS A 70 28.84 14.72 -35.24
C CYS A 70 29.06 13.79 -34.05
N SER A 71 28.06 13.66 -33.20
CA SER A 71 28.07 12.73 -32.07
C SER A 71 28.24 11.27 -32.50
N PRO A 72 29.05 10.45 -31.78
CA PRO A 72 29.10 9.01 -31.98
C PRO A 72 27.75 8.32 -31.75
N ARG A 73 26.86 8.93 -30.95
CA ARG A 73 25.48 8.42 -30.76
C ARG A 73 24.67 8.41 -32.06
N MET A 74 25.08 9.16 -33.08
CA MET A 74 24.37 9.25 -34.37
C MET A 74 25.02 8.39 -35.46
N HIS A 75 26.33 8.55 -35.72
CA HIS A 75 26.98 7.95 -36.90
C HIS A 75 28.17 7.03 -36.60
N GLU A 76 28.43 6.66 -35.34
CA GLU A 76 29.49 5.68 -35.04
C GLU A 76 29.26 4.34 -35.75
N LYS A 77 28.01 3.83 -35.72
CA LYS A 77 27.63 2.60 -36.43
C LYS A 77 27.83 2.72 -37.94
N THR A 78 27.51 3.89 -38.51
CA THR A 78 27.69 4.18 -39.95
C THR A 78 29.15 4.04 -40.36
N PHE A 79 30.05 4.69 -39.63
CA PHE A 79 31.48 4.68 -39.97
C PHE A 79 32.18 3.36 -39.60
N ARG A 80 31.74 2.70 -38.52
CA ARG A 80 32.16 1.32 -38.23
C ARG A 80 31.81 0.39 -39.39
N ALA A 81 30.60 0.50 -39.94
CA ALA A 81 30.18 -0.30 -41.08
C ALA A 81 31.02 -0.01 -42.34
N ALA A 82 31.36 1.25 -42.60
CA ALA A 82 32.27 1.61 -43.71
C ALA A 82 33.67 0.97 -43.53
N CYS A 83 34.25 1.06 -42.33
CA CYS A 83 35.54 0.41 -42.04
C CYS A 83 35.45 -1.12 -42.20
N GLN A 84 34.36 -1.73 -41.76
CA GLN A 84 34.12 -3.17 -41.87
C GLN A 84 33.97 -3.63 -43.33
N ARG A 85 33.24 -2.89 -44.18
CA ARG A 85 33.13 -3.17 -45.61
C ARG A 85 34.48 -3.10 -46.33
N ALA A 86 35.39 -2.26 -45.85
CA ALA A 86 36.76 -2.17 -46.35
C ALA A 86 37.71 -3.24 -45.77
N GLY A 87 37.23 -4.13 -44.90
CA GLY A 87 38.00 -5.25 -44.34
C GLY A 87 38.72 -4.96 -43.03
N LEU A 88 38.46 -3.81 -42.39
CA LEU A 88 39.03 -3.49 -41.08
C LEU A 88 38.09 -3.90 -39.94
N ASN A 89 38.65 -4.33 -38.80
CA ASN A 89 37.87 -4.56 -37.60
C ASN A 89 37.31 -3.22 -37.07
N PRO A 90 35.99 -3.06 -36.90
CA PRO A 90 35.37 -1.77 -36.58
C PRO A 90 35.64 -1.23 -35.17
N TYR A 91 36.13 -2.06 -34.25
CA TYR A 91 36.48 -1.64 -32.88
C TYR A 91 37.98 -1.43 -32.69
N TYR A 92 38.78 -2.05 -33.55
CA TYR A 92 40.22 -1.82 -33.63
C TYR A 92 40.56 -0.57 -34.43
N ALA A 93 39.84 -0.37 -35.54
CA ALA A 93 40.24 0.57 -36.57
C ALA A 93 39.57 1.92 -36.42
N PHE A 94 38.43 2.05 -35.75
CA PHE A 94 37.63 3.27 -35.84
C PHE A 94 37.52 4.03 -34.52
N HIS A 95 37.72 5.35 -34.60
CA HIS A 95 37.39 6.28 -33.53
C HIS A 95 36.70 7.53 -34.07
N MET A 96 35.75 8.07 -33.32
CA MET A 96 34.95 9.23 -33.72
C MET A 96 35.18 10.39 -32.77
N VAL A 97 35.38 11.59 -33.34
CA VAL A 97 35.58 12.83 -32.59
C VAL A 97 34.38 13.74 -32.85
N CYS A 98 33.67 14.12 -31.79
CA CYS A 98 32.52 15.01 -31.89
C CYS A 98 32.98 16.47 -31.93
N VAL A 99 32.94 17.09 -33.10
CA VAL A 99 33.27 18.51 -33.29
C VAL A 99 32.04 19.37 -33.64
N ARG A 100 30.86 18.76 -33.77
CA ARG A 100 29.58 19.47 -33.98
C ARG A 100 28.89 19.80 -32.67
N GLU A 101 28.27 18.81 -32.01
CA GLU A 101 27.54 19.00 -30.75
C GLU A 101 28.45 19.49 -29.63
N HIS A 102 29.71 19.01 -29.56
CA HIS A 102 30.68 19.42 -28.54
C HIS A 102 31.60 20.56 -29.00
N GLY A 103 31.46 21.02 -30.24
CA GLY A 103 32.34 22.05 -30.83
C GLY A 103 31.51 23.18 -31.43
N SER A 104 31.24 23.09 -32.72
CA SER A 104 30.68 24.17 -33.53
C SER A 104 29.32 24.71 -33.05
N TRP A 105 28.43 23.86 -32.52
CA TRP A 105 27.09 24.30 -32.09
C TRP A 105 27.09 25.06 -30.77
N VAL A 106 28.10 24.86 -29.93
CA VAL A 106 28.16 25.41 -28.56
C VAL A 106 29.28 26.43 -28.38
N THR A 107 30.07 26.69 -29.43
CA THR A 107 31.20 27.63 -29.39
C THR A 107 31.02 28.69 -30.47
N GLU A 108 30.60 29.89 -30.06
CA GLU A 108 30.29 30.98 -31.01
C GLU A 108 31.54 31.53 -31.72
N ASN A 109 32.66 31.69 -31.00
CA ASN A 109 33.89 32.23 -31.59
C ASN A 109 34.62 31.18 -32.44
N GLU A 110 34.88 31.51 -33.70
CA GLU A 110 35.46 30.62 -34.70
C GLU A 110 36.88 30.15 -34.36
N ASP A 111 37.73 31.04 -33.82
CA ASP A 111 39.10 30.69 -33.42
C ASP A 111 39.09 29.73 -32.24
N LYS A 112 38.24 29.99 -31.24
CA LYS A 112 38.06 29.09 -30.09
C LYS A 112 37.48 27.75 -30.52
N ALA A 113 36.51 27.73 -31.43
CA ALA A 113 35.90 26.51 -31.96
C ALA A 113 36.91 25.69 -32.77
N THR A 114 37.71 26.32 -33.63
CA THR A 114 38.76 25.67 -34.41
C THR A 114 39.88 25.14 -33.51
N LYS A 115 40.32 25.92 -32.51
CA LYS A 115 41.28 25.47 -31.49
C LYS A 115 40.75 24.26 -30.72
N LYS A 116 39.49 24.31 -30.28
CA LYS A 116 38.84 23.19 -29.59
C LYS A 116 38.76 21.95 -30.48
N ALA A 117 38.39 22.10 -31.74
CA ALA A 117 38.35 21.00 -32.70
C ALA A 117 39.73 20.34 -32.86
N ARG A 118 40.82 21.12 -32.97
CA ARG A 118 42.19 20.58 -33.01
C ARG A 118 42.55 19.78 -31.77
N ILE A 119 42.21 20.28 -30.58
CA ILE A 119 42.48 19.60 -29.31
C ILE A 119 41.73 18.26 -29.26
N LEU A 120 40.45 18.25 -29.62
CA LEU A 120 39.63 17.03 -29.66
C LEU A 120 40.15 16.03 -30.71
N VAL A 121 40.57 16.52 -31.88
CA VAL A 121 41.15 15.69 -32.95
C VAL A 121 42.45 15.05 -32.50
N ARG A 122 43.35 15.81 -31.86
CA ARG A 122 44.60 15.29 -31.31
C ARG A 122 44.34 14.19 -30.27
N ALA A 123 43.37 14.40 -29.38
CA ALA A 123 42.95 13.39 -28.42
C ALA A 123 42.48 12.10 -29.10
N GLY A 124 41.63 12.21 -30.12
CA GLY A 124 41.16 11.05 -30.89
C GLY A 124 42.27 10.33 -31.67
N LEU A 125 43.19 11.08 -32.29
CA LEU A 125 44.35 10.54 -33.00
C LEU A 125 45.31 9.79 -32.07
N LYS A 126 45.53 10.28 -30.85
CA LYS A 126 46.35 9.57 -29.87
C LYS A 126 45.67 8.32 -29.31
N ARG A 127 44.36 8.41 -29.06
CA ARG A 127 43.58 7.29 -28.50
C ARG A 127 43.49 6.11 -29.47
N VAL A 128 43.25 6.37 -30.75
CA VAL A 128 42.92 5.32 -31.74
C VAL A 128 44.07 4.30 -31.92
N SER A 129 45.32 4.74 -31.74
CA SER A 129 46.50 3.88 -31.75
C SER A 129 46.39 2.70 -30.77
N TYR A 130 45.92 2.98 -29.55
CA TYR A 130 45.83 1.98 -28.48
C TYR A 130 44.55 1.13 -28.52
N GLN A 131 43.72 1.23 -29.56
CA GLN A 131 42.53 0.39 -29.69
C GLN A 131 42.90 -1.07 -29.97
N ASP A 132 42.13 -1.98 -29.38
CA ASP A 132 42.29 -3.43 -29.52
C ASP A 132 41.26 -4.02 -30.48
N SER A 133 41.60 -5.17 -31.07
CA SER A 133 40.65 -5.93 -31.89
C SER A 133 39.58 -6.58 -31.02
N LEU A 134 38.32 -6.18 -31.24
CA LEU A 134 37.16 -6.71 -30.54
C LEU A 134 36.16 -7.29 -31.55
N ILE A 135 35.59 -8.44 -31.21
CA ILE A 135 34.60 -9.14 -32.02
C ILE A 135 33.30 -9.19 -31.21
N PRO A 136 32.18 -8.69 -31.74
CA PRO A 136 30.88 -8.83 -31.09
C PRO A 136 30.53 -10.30 -30.84
N SER A 137 29.97 -10.59 -29.68
CA SER A 137 29.40 -11.90 -29.40
C SER A 137 28.01 -11.99 -30.02
N LYS A 138 27.70 -13.14 -30.64
CA LYS A 138 26.38 -13.43 -31.20
C LYS A 138 25.56 -14.29 -30.25
N PHE A 139 24.29 -13.95 -30.10
CA PHE A 139 23.32 -14.70 -29.29
C PHE A 139 22.04 -14.91 -30.08
N SER A 140 21.37 -16.04 -29.86
CA SER A 140 20.03 -16.28 -30.38
C SER A 140 19.02 -15.31 -29.78
N VAL A 141 17.97 -14.99 -30.53
CA VAL A 141 16.87 -14.14 -30.09
C VAL A 141 15.69 -15.01 -29.68
N ASN A 142 15.21 -14.83 -28.45
CA ASN A 142 13.89 -15.30 -28.05
C ASN A 142 12.83 -14.47 -28.78
N SER A 143 11.93 -15.11 -29.51
CA SER A 143 10.93 -14.42 -30.33
C SER A 143 9.72 -13.86 -29.55
N ASN A 144 9.63 -14.15 -28.24
CA ASN A 144 8.56 -13.64 -27.41
C ASN A 144 8.76 -12.14 -27.14
N THR A 145 7.66 -11.38 -27.12
CA THR A 145 7.68 -9.95 -26.75
C THR A 145 6.84 -9.69 -25.51
N ILE A 146 7.35 -8.87 -24.60
CA ILE A 146 6.57 -8.35 -23.47
C ILE A 146 6.08 -6.95 -23.81
N VAL A 147 4.80 -6.67 -23.57
CA VAL A 147 4.17 -5.36 -23.75
C VAL A 147 3.64 -4.89 -22.39
N VAL A 148 4.12 -3.74 -21.92
CA VAL A 148 3.81 -3.21 -20.58
C VAL A 148 2.85 -2.04 -20.71
N GLY A 149 1.58 -2.27 -20.38
CA GLY A 149 0.49 -1.30 -20.46
C GLY A 149 -0.57 -1.69 -21.50
N GLY A 150 -1.75 -2.05 -21.03
CA GLY A 150 -2.93 -2.46 -21.79
C GLY A 150 -3.80 -1.31 -22.29
N GLY A 151 -3.23 -0.13 -22.51
CA GLY A 151 -3.90 0.94 -23.26
C GLY A 151 -4.03 0.61 -24.74
N ILE A 152 -4.60 1.53 -25.53
CA ILE A 152 -4.74 1.36 -26.99
C ILE A 152 -3.41 1.06 -27.69
N ALA A 153 -2.30 1.62 -27.21
CA ALA A 153 -0.95 1.38 -27.72
C ALA A 153 -0.53 -0.10 -27.52
N GLY A 154 -0.54 -0.58 -26.28
CA GLY A 154 -0.09 -1.94 -25.99
C GLY A 154 -1.03 -3.02 -26.53
N MET A 155 -2.34 -2.76 -26.55
CA MET A 155 -3.29 -3.66 -27.22
C MET A 155 -2.98 -3.77 -28.71
N GLN A 156 -2.76 -2.64 -29.40
CA GLN A 156 -2.42 -2.65 -30.82
C GLN A 156 -1.09 -3.39 -31.09
N ALA A 157 -0.04 -3.07 -30.33
CA ALA A 157 1.27 -3.70 -30.50
C ALA A 157 1.19 -5.22 -30.30
N SER A 158 0.45 -5.67 -29.27
CA SER A 158 0.27 -7.10 -28.98
C SER A 158 -0.46 -7.83 -30.11
N LEU A 159 -1.52 -7.22 -30.67
CA LEU A 159 -2.25 -7.80 -31.80
C LEU A 159 -1.40 -7.90 -33.06
N ASP A 160 -0.58 -6.89 -33.35
CA ASP A 160 0.27 -6.90 -34.56
C ASP A 160 1.39 -7.94 -34.46
N ILE A 161 1.98 -8.11 -33.26
CA ILE A 161 2.96 -9.17 -32.97
C ILE A 161 2.30 -10.55 -33.13
N ALA A 162 1.13 -10.74 -32.51
CA ALA A 162 0.38 -11.99 -32.55
C ALA A 162 -0.08 -12.37 -33.96
N SER A 163 -0.54 -11.39 -34.74
CA SER A 163 -0.96 -11.56 -36.14
C SER A 163 0.21 -11.96 -37.04
N SER A 164 1.44 -11.65 -36.63
CA SER A 164 2.67 -12.07 -37.33
C SER A 164 3.17 -13.46 -36.89
N GLY A 165 2.42 -14.16 -36.04
CA GLY A 165 2.72 -15.52 -35.58
C GLY A 165 3.60 -15.62 -34.34
N PHE A 166 3.91 -14.50 -33.67
CA PHE A 166 4.78 -14.46 -32.51
C PHE A 166 4.01 -14.27 -31.20
N LYS A 167 4.54 -14.79 -30.09
CA LYS A 167 3.93 -14.67 -28.77
C LYS A 167 4.13 -13.27 -28.19
N ALA A 168 3.04 -12.65 -27.73
CA ALA A 168 3.06 -11.41 -26.97
C ALA A 168 2.51 -11.62 -25.55
N TYR A 169 3.21 -11.13 -24.53
CA TYR A 169 2.74 -11.07 -23.15
C TYR A 169 2.29 -9.64 -22.86
N LEU A 170 0.98 -9.42 -22.71
CA LEU A 170 0.42 -8.10 -22.43
C LEU A 170 0.16 -7.94 -20.93
N ILE A 171 1.01 -7.16 -20.26
CA ILE A 171 0.96 -6.94 -18.81
C ILE A 171 0.23 -5.63 -18.53
N GLU A 172 -0.87 -5.70 -17.78
CA GLU A 172 -1.70 -4.54 -17.42
C GLU A 172 -1.88 -4.44 -15.91
N LYS A 173 -1.54 -3.26 -15.37
CA LYS A 173 -1.57 -2.95 -13.93
C LYS A 173 -2.99 -2.98 -13.37
N GLN A 174 -3.96 -2.47 -14.12
CA GLN A 174 -5.35 -2.42 -13.73
C GLN A 174 -6.04 -3.78 -13.92
N PRO A 175 -7.20 -4.01 -13.27
CA PRO A 175 -7.99 -5.21 -13.47
C PRO A 175 -8.55 -5.37 -14.90
N THR A 176 -8.38 -4.38 -15.77
CA THR A 176 -8.89 -4.35 -17.14
C THR A 176 -7.90 -3.67 -18.08
N VAL A 177 -7.90 -4.09 -19.34
CA VAL A 177 -7.30 -3.30 -20.44
C VAL A 177 -8.22 -2.16 -20.88
N GLY A 178 -7.71 -1.28 -21.73
CA GLY A 178 -8.41 -0.13 -22.33
C GLY A 178 -7.68 1.20 -22.14
N GLY A 179 -7.18 1.45 -20.93
CA GLY A 179 -6.56 2.73 -20.56
C GLY A 179 -7.53 3.93 -20.69
N HIS A 180 -6.98 5.14 -20.75
CA HIS A 180 -7.78 6.38 -20.79
C HIS A 180 -8.75 6.46 -21.98
N MET A 181 -8.43 5.83 -23.10
CA MET A 181 -9.31 5.82 -24.28
C MET A 181 -10.71 5.30 -23.93
N LEU A 182 -10.80 4.28 -23.08
CA LEU A 182 -12.07 3.66 -22.68
C LEU A 182 -12.79 4.43 -21.56
N GLN A 183 -12.17 5.46 -21.00
CA GLN A 183 -12.84 6.42 -20.13
C GLN A 183 -13.54 7.53 -20.92
N TYR A 184 -13.18 7.74 -22.19
CA TYR A 184 -13.80 8.76 -23.04
C TYR A 184 -15.18 8.32 -23.54
N ASP A 185 -16.05 9.28 -23.86
CA ASP A 185 -17.32 8.99 -24.56
C ASP A 185 -17.08 8.87 -26.06
N LYS A 186 -16.62 9.97 -26.67
CA LYS A 186 -16.35 10.08 -28.11
C LYS A 186 -14.88 10.39 -28.40
N THR A 187 -14.42 10.09 -29.61
CA THR A 187 -13.08 10.44 -30.10
C THR A 187 -13.14 11.46 -31.23
N PHE A 188 -12.35 12.53 -31.15
CA PHE A 188 -12.21 13.47 -32.26
C PHE A 188 -11.36 12.87 -33.39
N PRO A 189 -11.47 13.37 -34.63
CA PRO A 189 -12.43 14.37 -35.11
C PRO A 189 -13.76 13.73 -35.57
N THR A 190 -13.83 12.40 -35.64
CA THR A 190 -14.97 11.66 -36.21
C THR A 190 -16.19 11.61 -35.31
N LEU A 191 -16.01 11.84 -34.01
CA LEU A 191 -17.05 11.68 -32.97
C LEU A 191 -17.55 10.25 -32.82
N ASP A 192 -16.74 9.27 -33.23
CA ASP A 192 -16.99 7.87 -32.97
C ASP A 192 -17.01 7.60 -31.46
N CYS A 193 -17.85 6.66 -31.03
CA CYS A 193 -17.84 6.19 -29.66
C CYS A 193 -16.51 5.47 -29.36
N ALA A 194 -15.81 5.89 -28.32
CA ALA A 194 -14.52 5.32 -27.95
C ALA A 194 -14.62 3.82 -27.64
N ALA A 195 -15.73 3.39 -27.00
CA ALA A 195 -16.00 1.98 -26.75
C ALA A 195 -16.27 1.18 -28.04
N CYS A 196 -16.94 1.78 -29.04
CA CYS A 196 -17.23 1.08 -30.31
C CYS A 196 -15.96 0.67 -31.07
N ILE A 197 -14.88 1.44 -30.94
CA ILE A 197 -13.58 1.13 -31.57
C ILE A 197 -12.58 0.47 -30.59
N GLY A 198 -12.71 0.73 -29.29
CA GLY A 198 -11.82 0.20 -28.25
C GLY A 198 -12.18 -1.21 -27.80
N THR A 199 -13.45 -1.47 -27.49
CA THR A 199 -13.92 -2.76 -26.95
C THR A 199 -13.63 -3.94 -27.90
N PRO A 200 -13.81 -3.84 -29.23
CA PRO A 200 -13.43 -4.92 -30.14
C PRO A 200 -11.94 -5.30 -30.02
N LYS A 201 -11.05 -4.33 -29.81
CA LYS A 201 -9.62 -4.61 -29.60
C LYS A 201 -9.35 -5.25 -28.23
N MET A 202 -10.06 -4.82 -27.19
CA MET A 202 -10.00 -5.45 -25.87
C MET A 202 -10.39 -6.93 -25.94
N VAL A 203 -11.49 -7.25 -26.65
CA VAL A 203 -11.93 -8.63 -26.85
C VAL A 203 -10.93 -9.40 -27.70
N ALA A 204 -10.40 -8.79 -28.78
CA ALA A 204 -9.40 -9.42 -29.63
C ALA A 204 -8.14 -9.82 -28.85
N VAL A 205 -7.57 -8.93 -28.02
CA VAL A 205 -6.37 -9.30 -27.23
C VAL A 205 -6.64 -10.39 -26.19
N ALA A 206 -7.86 -10.49 -25.67
CA ALA A 206 -8.22 -11.51 -24.68
C ALA A 206 -8.52 -12.89 -25.30
N GLN A 207 -8.90 -12.93 -26.58
CA GLN A 207 -9.23 -14.16 -27.30
C GLN A 207 -8.09 -14.64 -28.21
N GLU A 208 -7.11 -13.78 -28.51
CA GLU A 208 -5.98 -14.11 -29.37
C GLU A 208 -5.04 -15.12 -28.69
N LYS A 209 -4.78 -16.24 -29.37
CA LYS A 209 -4.03 -17.39 -28.82
C LYS A 209 -2.57 -17.03 -28.56
N ASN A 210 -2.03 -16.18 -29.42
CA ASN A 210 -0.67 -15.70 -29.35
C ASN A 210 -0.50 -14.50 -28.39
N VAL A 211 -1.59 -13.99 -27.78
CA VAL A 211 -1.50 -12.98 -26.73
C VAL A 211 -1.78 -13.63 -25.37
N GLU A 212 -0.84 -13.53 -24.46
CA GLU A 212 -1.06 -13.86 -23.04
C GLU A 212 -1.39 -12.58 -22.28
N LEU A 213 -2.69 -12.39 -22.01
CA LEU A 213 -3.18 -11.23 -21.30
C LEU A 213 -3.06 -11.40 -19.77
N MET A 214 -2.17 -10.64 -19.16
CA MET A 214 -1.93 -10.61 -17.71
C MET A 214 -2.44 -9.30 -17.12
N THR A 215 -3.72 -9.26 -16.76
CA THR A 215 -4.34 -8.11 -16.09
C THR A 215 -4.22 -8.21 -14.57
N TYR A 216 -4.24 -7.06 -13.91
CA TYR A 216 -3.92 -6.92 -12.49
C TYR A 216 -2.52 -7.47 -12.17
N ALA A 217 -1.56 -7.19 -13.06
CA ALA A 217 -0.18 -7.64 -12.97
C ALA A 217 0.80 -6.49 -13.24
N GLU A 218 1.95 -6.51 -12.57
CA GLU A 218 2.99 -5.49 -12.72
C GLU A 218 4.36 -6.15 -12.90
N VAL A 219 5.24 -5.50 -13.67
CA VAL A 219 6.64 -5.92 -13.77
C VAL A 219 7.38 -5.50 -12.50
N GLU A 220 7.94 -6.48 -11.80
CA GLU A 220 8.70 -6.29 -10.57
C GLU A 220 10.19 -6.09 -10.87
N HIS A 221 10.76 -6.94 -11.74
CA HIS A 221 12.18 -6.96 -12.04
C HIS A 221 12.45 -7.35 -13.50
N VAL A 222 13.47 -6.75 -14.11
CA VAL A 222 13.93 -7.05 -15.47
C VAL A 222 15.44 -7.30 -15.43
N SER A 223 15.88 -8.38 -16.06
CA SER A 223 17.29 -8.72 -16.21
C SER A 223 17.58 -9.24 -17.62
N GLY A 224 18.85 -9.40 -17.96
CA GLY A 224 19.28 -9.90 -19.26
C GLY A 224 19.59 -8.78 -20.25
N PHE A 225 19.46 -9.09 -21.54
CA PHE A 225 19.88 -8.22 -22.63
C PHE A 225 19.01 -8.39 -23.87
N VAL A 226 19.24 -7.57 -24.90
CA VAL A 226 18.53 -7.65 -26.18
C VAL A 226 18.47 -9.09 -26.67
N GLY A 227 17.28 -9.57 -27.03
CA GLY A 227 17.05 -10.95 -27.45
C GLY A 227 16.91 -11.98 -26.32
N ASN A 228 17.30 -11.67 -25.08
CA ASN A 228 17.33 -12.60 -23.95
C ASN A 228 17.06 -11.89 -22.61
N PHE A 229 15.89 -11.26 -22.48
CA PHE A 229 15.40 -10.71 -21.22
C PHE A 229 14.73 -11.79 -20.38
N LYS A 230 14.92 -11.69 -19.07
CA LYS A 230 14.18 -12.44 -18.06
C LYS A 230 13.45 -11.46 -17.16
N VAL A 231 12.12 -11.50 -17.21
CA VAL A 231 11.22 -10.54 -16.57
C VAL A 231 10.38 -11.23 -15.51
N THR A 232 10.46 -10.72 -14.27
CA THR A 232 9.61 -11.16 -13.16
C THR A 232 8.36 -10.31 -13.12
N VAL A 233 7.20 -10.94 -13.27
CA VAL A 233 5.89 -10.32 -13.24
C VAL A 233 5.18 -10.74 -11.95
N ASN A 234 4.76 -9.77 -11.15
CA ASN A 234 3.89 -10.01 -10.00
C ASN A 234 2.43 -9.86 -10.44
N LYS A 235 1.68 -10.96 -10.43
CA LYS A 235 0.25 -11.00 -10.71
C LYS A 235 -0.50 -10.94 -9.38
N LYS A 236 -1.16 -9.82 -9.14
CA LYS A 236 -1.84 -9.55 -7.88
C LYS A 236 -3.03 -10.46 -7.68
N ALA A 237 -3.29 -10.81 -6.43
CA ALA A 237 -4.47 -11.59 -6.05
C ALA A 237 -5.75 -10.81 -6.35
N ARG A 238 -6.54 -11.31 -7.31
CA ARG A 238 -7.90 -10.77 -7.53
C ARG A 238 -8.88 -11.18 -6.43
N TYR A 239 -8.51 -12.18 -5.62
CA TYR A 239 -9.38 -12.90 -4.67
C TYR A 239 -10.62 -13.54 -5.31
N ILE A 240 -10.56 -13.72 -6.62
CA ILE A 240 -11.64 -14.24 -7.46
C ILE A 240 -10.99 -15.17 -8.45
N LYS A 241 -11.50 -16.38 -8.62
CA LYS A 241 -11.07 -17.46 -9.52
C LYS A 241 -11.60 -17.25 -10.95
N SER A 242 -11.06 -18.02 -11.90
CA SER A 242 -11.31 -17.84 -13.34
C SER A 242 -12.73 -18.20 -13.78
N ASN A 243 -13.45 -19.00 -12.99
CA ASN A 243 -14.85 -19.37 -13.22
C ASN A 243 -15.86 -18.26 -12.85
N CYS A 244 -15.40 -17.04 -12.54
CA CYS A 244 -16.27 -15.89 -12.33
C CYS A 244 -17.07 -15.55 -13.59
N THR A 245 -18.39 -15.39 -13.44
CA THR A 245 -19.30 -15.08 -14.56
C THR A 245 -19.55 -13.59 -14.78
N GLY A 246 -19.08 -12.72 -13.87
CA GLY A 246 -19.31 -11.28 -13.96
C GLY A 246 -20.75 -10.81 -13.66
N CYS A 247 -21.59 -11.60 -12.99
CA CYS A 247 -23.02 -11.28 -12.79
C CYS A 247 -23.29 -10.06 -11.86
N GLY A 248 -22.34 -9.73 -10.97
CA GLY A 248 -22.41 -8.57 -10.08
C GLY A 248 -23.23 -8.70 -8.80
N ASP A 249 -23.78 -9.88 -8.49
CA ASP A 249 -24.56 -10.08 -7.24
C ASP A 249 -23.72 -9.86 -5.98
N CYS A 250 -22.44 -10.21 -6.04
CA CYS A 250 -21.48 -9.99 -4.95
C CYS A 250 -21.27 -8.49 -4.61
N ALA A 251 -21.40 -7.59 -5.58
CA ALA A 251 -21.28 -6.15 -5.34
C ALA A 251 -22.52 -5.57 -4.65
N LYS A 252 -23.71 -6.12 -4.93
CA LYS A 252 -24.98 -5.66 -4.33
C LYS A 252 -25.00 -5.81 -2.81
N VAL A 253 -24.37 -6.87 -2.29
CA VAL A 253 -24.30 -7.17 -0.85
C VAL A 253 -23.09 -6.56 -0.14
N CYS A 254 -22.19 -5.90 -0.87
CA CYS A 254 -20.99 -5.31 -0.28
C CYS A 254 -21.34 -4.03 0.50
N PRO A 255 -21.04 -3.96 1.82
CA PRO A 255 -21.37 -2.79 2.63
C PRO A 255 -20.32 -1.66 2.50
N VAL A 256 -19.16 -1.96 1.93
CA VAL A 256 -18.05 -1.00 1.79
C VAL A 256 -18.23 -0.19 0.53
N GLU A 257 -18.11 1.13 0.66
CA GLU A 257 -18.13 2.09 -0.43
C GLU A 257 -16.83 2.89 -0.45
N MET A 258 -16.32 3.14 -1.65
CA MET A 258 -15.06 3.84 -1.88
C MET A 258 -15.17 4.67 -3.17
N PRO A 259 -14.43 5.77 -3.31
CA PRO A 259 -14.39 6.53 -4.56
C PRO A 259 -13.99 5.64 -5.75
N ASN A 260 -14.68 5.79 -6.89
CA ASN A 260 -14.37 5.04 -8.11
C ASN A 260 -13.30 5.78 -8.91
N GLU A 261 -12.08 5.23 -8.93
CA GLU A 261 -10.94 5.79 -9.63
C GLU A 261 -11.14 5.79 -11.15
N TRP A 262 -11.92 4.84 -11.70
CA TRP A 262 -12.25 4.82 -13.13
C TRP A 262 -13.14 5.99 -13.54
N ASP A 263 -14.05 6.40 -12.66
CA ASP A 263 -14.90 7.58 -12.83
C ASP A 263 -14.25 8.83 -12.20
N VAL A 264 -12.93 8.83 -12.01
CA VAL A 264 -12.16 9.95 -11.43
C VAL A 264 -12.78 10.51 -10.15
N ASN A 265 -13.19 9.59 -9.27
CA ASN A 265 -13.78 9.88 -7.96
C ASN A 265 -15.12 10.63 -8.00
N THR A 266 -15.82 10.66 -9.14
CA THR A 266 -17.14 11.31 -9.29
C THR A 266 -18.32 10.42 -8.91
N LYS A 267 -18.04 9.16 -8.54
CA LYS A 267 -19.02 8.15 -8.14
C LYS A 267 -18.39 7.21 -7.12
N MET A 268 -19.19 6.63 -6.24
CA MET A 268 -18.75 5.56 -5.33
C MET A 268 -18.86 4.18 -6.00
N ARG A 269 -17.86 3.32 -5.78
CA ARG A 269 -17.87 1.89 -6.09
C ARG A 269 -17.83 1.06 -4.80
N LYS A 270 -18.04 -0.24 -4.94
CA LYS A 270 -17.90 -1.20 -3.84
C LYS A 270 -16.47 -1.72 -3.73
N ALA A 271 -16.11 -2.35 -2.61
CA ALA A 271 -14.79 -2.97 -2.44
C ALA A 271 -14.57 -4.16 -3.39
N ILE A 272 -15.63 -4.94 -3.67
CA ILE A 272 -15.67 -5.90 -4.77
C ILE A 272 -16.27 -5.23 -5.99
N TYR A 273 -15.51 -5.10 -7.08
CA TYR A 273 -15.90 -4.28 -8.22
C TYR A 273 -15.41 -4.84 -9.56
N ILE A 274 -16.00 -4.33 -10.63
CA ILE A 274 -15.49 -4.38 -12.00
C ILE A 274 -15.24 -2.93 -12.43
N SER A 275 -14.14 -2.65 -13.12
CA SER A 275 -13.73 -1.27 -13.42
C SER A 275 -14.79 -0.47 -14.18
N PHE A 276 -15.43 -1.12 -15.15
CA PHE A 276 -16.56 -0.58 -15.92
C PHE A 276 -17.32 -1.74 -16.60
N PRO A 277 -18.54 -1.56 -17.12
CA PRO A 277 -19.37 -2.67 -17.60
C PRO A 277 -18.77 -3.50 -18.73
N GLN A 278 -17.96 -2.90 -19.62
CA GLN A 278 -17.31 -3.58 -20.75
C GLN A 278 -15.85 -3.95 -20.46
N ALA A 279 -15.45 -3.99 -19.18
CA ALA A 279 -14.10 -4.35 -18.79
C ALA A 279 -13.69 -5.73 -19.32
N VAL A 280 -12.42 -5.86 -19.71
CA VAL A 280 -11.85 -7.12 -20.20
C VAL A 280 -10.57 -7.44 -19.41
N PRO A 281 -10.49 -8.60 -18.74
CA PRO A 281 -11.52 -9.66 -18.68
C PRO A 281 -12.76 -9.20 -17.89
N VAL A 282 -13.93 -9.76 -18.23
CA VAL A 282 -15.20 -9.52 -17.51
C VAL A 282 -15.16 -10.29 -16.19
N ARG A 283 -14.38 -9.78 -15.24
CA ARG A 283 -14.10 -10.43 -13.96
C ARG A 283 -13.98 -9.38 -12.87
N TYR A 284 -14.66 -9.64 -11.76
CA TYR A 284 -14.55 -8.80 -10.57
C TYR A 284 -13.15 -8.91 -9.95
N VAL A 285 -12.84 -7.96 -9.08
CA VAL A 285 -11.69 -7.97 -8.18
C VAL A 285 -12.14 -7.47 -6.81
N ILE A 286 -11.50 -7.96 -5.75
CA ILE A 286 -11.67 -7.42 -4.40
C ILE A 286 -10.49 -6.51 -4.08
N ASP A 287 -10.75 -5.22 -3.83
CA ASP A 287 -9.77 -4.29 -3.29
C ASP A 287 -9.57 -4.58 -1.80
N LYS A 288 -8.67 -5.51 -1.51
CA LYS A 288 -8.27 -5.91 -0.15
C LYS A 288 -6.82 -5.50 0.05
N ARG A 289 -6.61 -4.67 1.06
CA ARG A 289 -5.33 -4.06 1.44
C ARG A 289 -4.76 -4.76 2.66
N THR A 290 -3.79 -4.12 3.32
CA THR A 290 -3.24 -4.58 4.60
C THR A 290 -4.34 -4.69 5.65
N THR A 291 -4.22 -5.67 6.56
CA THR A 291 -5.15 -5.89 7.68
C THR A 291 -5.35 -4.60 8.48
N SER A 292 -6.61 -4.22 8.71
CA SER A 292 -6.94 -2.95 9.37
C SER A 292 -6.32 -2.83 10.78
N PRO A 293 -5.85 -1.64 11.20
CA PRO A 293 -5.21 -1.46 12.51
C PRO A 293 -6.08 -1.93 13.67
N CYS A 294 -7.38 -1.60 13.66
CA CYS A 294 -8.31 -2.01 14.71
C CYS A 294 -8.47 -3.54 14.86
N LYS A 295 -8.26 -4.32 13.78
CA LYS A 295 -8.21 -5.79 13.84
C LYS A 295 -6.86 -6.27 14.37
N THR A 296 -5.76 -5.70 13.91
CA THR A 296 -4.40 -6.04 14.37
C THR A 296 -4.19 -5.75 15.86
N SER A 297 -4.70 -4.62 16.36
CA SER A 297 -4.57 -4.22 17.77
C SER A 297 -5.55 -4.92 18.71
N CYS A 298 -6.56 -5.61 18.18
CA CYS A 298 -7.43 -6.45 19.00
C CYS A 298 -6.69 -7.76 19.33
N PRO A 299 -6.49 -8.12 20.62
CA PRO A 299 -5.82 -9.37 20.98
C PRO A 299 -6.47 -10.63 20.37
N ALA A 300 -7.81 -10.65 20.26
CA ALA A 300 -8.56 -11.74 19.64
C ALA A 300 -8.64 -11.66 18.10
N GLN A 301 -8.09 -10.60 17.50
CA GLN A 301 -8.12 -10.31 16.06
C GLN A 301 -9.53 -10.31 15.46
N THR A 302 -10.50 -9.75 16.21
CA THR A 302 -11.89 -9.65 15.75
C THR A 302 -11.99 -8.79 14.48
N ASN A 303 -12.95 -9.11 13.61
CA ASN A 303 -13.19 -8.33 12.39
C ASN A 303 -13.93 -7.02 12.69
N VAL A 304 -13.21 -6.06 13.29
CA VAL A 304 -13.74 -4.74 13.66
C VAL A 304 -14.34 -4.00 12.47
N GLN A 305 -13.59 -3.90 11.37
CA GLN A 305 -14.08 -3.20 10.18
C GLN A 305 -15.36 -3.85 9.65
N GLY A 306 -15.46 -5.19 9.67
CA GLY A 306 -16.64 -5.95 9.24
C GLY A 306 -17.90 -5.56 10.00
N TYR A 307 -17.92 -5.70 11.33
CA TYR A 307 -19.13 -5.42 12.10
C TYR A 307 -19.46 -3.92 12.16
N VAL A 308 -18.45 -3.03 12.13
CA VAL A 308 -18.70 -1.58 12.05
C VAL A 308 -19.40 -1.22 10.73
N GLN A 309 -19.01 -1.84 9.61
CA GLN A 309 -19.72 -1.63 8.33
C GLN A 309 -21.15 -2.22 8.35
N MET A 310 -21.39 -3.29 9.10
CA MET A 310 -22.76 -3.82 9.27
C MET A 310 -23.64 -2.92 10.13
N VAL A 311 -23.09 -2.34 11.21
CA VAL A 311 -23.81 -1.33 12.01
C VAL A 311 -24.11 -0.09 11.17
N LYS A 312 -23.15 0.41 10.38
CA LYS A 312 -23.37 1.48 9.39
C LYS A 312 -24.52 1.17 8.44
N ALA A 313 -24.65 -0.09 8.00
CA ALA A 313 -25.70 -0.53 7.08
C ALA A 313 -27.05 -0.86 7.75
N GLY A 314 -27.17 -0.72 9.08
CA GLY A 314 -28.38 -1.10 9.82
C GLY A 314 -28.59 -2.61 9.98
N ASN A 315 -27.58 -3.44 9.69
CA ASN A 315 -27.68 -4.90 9.76
C ASN A 315 -27.04 -5.46 11.03
N TYR A 316 -27.71 -5.30 12.17
CA TYR A 316 -27.16 -5.64 13.49
C TYR A 316 -27.01 -7.14 13.69
N GLN A 317 -27.89 -7.95 13.10
CA GLN A 317 -27.76 -9.41 13.15
C GLN A 317 -26.46 -9.87 12.47
N GLN A 318 -26.16 -9.34 11.27
CA GLN A 318 -24.91 -9.68 10.60
C GLN A 318 -23.68 -9.12 11.33
N ALA A 319 -23.80 -7.94 11.96
CA ALA A 319 -22.76 -7.42 12.84
C ALA A 319 -22.45 -8.41 13.98
N LEU A 320 -23.49 -8.91 14.66
CA LEU A 320 -23.36 -9.93 15.72
C LEU A 320 -22.75 -11.23 15.19
N ASN A 321 -23.19 -11.72 14.03
CA ASN A 321 -22.63 -12.91 13.38
C ASN A 321 -21.12 -12.78 13.17
N ILE A 322 -20.65 -11.65 12.63
CA ILE A 322 -19.23 -11.36 12.40
C ILE A 322 -18.45 -11.30 13.73
N ILE A 323 -19.03 -10.69 14.76
CA ILE A 323 -18.37 -10.61 16.07
C ILE A 323 -18.20 -12.03 16.66
N MET A 324 -19.24 -12.86 16.60
CA MET A 324 -19.27 -14.23 17.12
C MET A 324 -18.28 -15.18 16.44
N GLU A 325 -17.75 -14.85 15.25
CA GLU A 325 -16.67 -15.61 14.60
C GLU A 325 -15.42 -15.72 15.49
N ARG A 326 -15.15 -14.69 16.30
CA ARG A 326 -13.96 -14.64 17.18
C ARG A 326 -14.28 -14.27 18.64
N LEU A 327 -15.46 -13.77 18.97
CA LEU A 327 -15.80 -13.31 20.31
C LEU A 327 -17.11 -13.94 20.77
N PRO A 328 -17.08 -14.96 21.64
CA PRO A 328 -18.30 -15.65 22.10
C PRO A 328 -19.09 -14.88 23.17
N LEU A 329 -18.54 -13.76 23.66
CA LEU A 329 -19.11 -12.90 24.69
C LEU A 329 -19.14 -11.42 24.23
N PRO A 330 -19.85 -11.10 23.13
CA PRO A 330 -19.77 -9.79 22.48
C PRO A 330 -20.35 -8.64 23.32
N GLY A 331 -21.47 -8.86 23.98
CA GLY A 331 -22.18 -7.94 24.86
C GLY A 331 -21.44 -7.71 26.19
N VAL A 332 -20.79 -8.75 26.75
CA VAL A 332 -19.84 -8.58 27.87
C VAL A 332 -18.68 -7.67 27.44
N LEU A 333 -18.00 -7.98 26.34
CA LEU A 333 -16.88 -7.16 25.84
C LEU A 333 -17.31 -5.78 25.33
N GLY A 334 -18.60 -5.58 25.03
CA GLY A 334 -19.17 -4.27 24.76
C GLY A 334 -19.19 -3.36 26.00
N ARG A 335 -19.10 -3.93 27.20
CA ARG A 335 -19.18 -3.22 28.49
C ARG A 335 -17.83 -3.11 29.20
N VAL A 336 -17.00 -4.16 29.11
CA VAL A 336 -15.81 -4.29 29.97
C VAL A 336 -14.48 -4.26 29.23
N CYS A 337 -14.48 -4.13 27.90
CA CYS A 337 -13.25 -4.14 27.11
C CYS A 337 -12.52 -2.81 27.19
N PRO A 338 -11.18 -2.80 27.38
CA PRO A 338 -10.35 -1.58 27.35
C PRO A 338 -10.03 -1.09 25.93
N HIS A 339 -10.75 -1.61 24.93
CA HIS A 339 -10.78 -1.12 23.54
C HIS A 339 -9.42 -0.73 22.89
N PRO A 340 -8.38 -1.59 22.92
CA PRO A 340 -7.09 -1.27 22.29
C PRO A 340 -7.20 -1.01 20.77
N CYS A 341 -8.26 -1.54 20.15
CA CYS A 341 -8.62 -1.28 18.76
C CYS A 341 -8.95 0.19 18.45
N GLU A 342 -9.34 0.98 19.44
CA GLU A 342 -9.64 2.40 19.27
C GLU A 342 -8.37 3.27 19.33
N THR A 343 -7.37 2.85 20.11
CA THR A 343 -6.09 3.54 20.26
C THR A 343 -5.36 3.68 18.93
N ASP A 344 -5.35 2.61 18.12
CA ASP A 344 -4.67 2.58 16.82
C ASP A 344 -5.60 2.90 15.64
N CYS A 345 -6.81 3.39 15.92
CA CYS A 345 -7.76 3.75 14.88
C CYS A 345 -7.25 4.96 14.09
N ARG A 346 -6.96 4.79 12.78
CA ARG A 346 -6.48 5.87 11.90
C ARG A 346 -7.42 7.07 11.80
N ARG A 347 -8.70 6.94 12.17
CA ARG A 347 -9.63 8.08 12.23
C ARG A 347 -9.18 9.13 13.26
N ALA A 348 -8.46 8.72 14.30
CA ALA A 348 -7.88 9.63 15.30
C ALA A 348 -6.82 10.59 14.72
N LEU A 349 -6.29 10.33 13.52
CA LEU A 349 -5.40 11.26 12.81
C LEU A 349 -6.13 12.49 12.24
N ILE A 350 -7.47 12.44 12.18
CA ILE A 350 -8.32 13.52 11.66
C ILE A 350 -9.08 14.17 12.81
N ASP A 351 -9.88 13.38 13.54
CA ASP A 351 -10.73 13.86 14.63
C ASP A 351 -10.65 12.96 15.86
N SER A 352 -11.50 11.93 15.95
CA SER A 352 -11.61 11.03 17.09
C SER A 352 -11.87 9.61 16.60
N PRO A 353 -11.37 8.58 17.30
CA PRO A 353 -11.58 7.20 16.89
C PRO A 353 -13.07 6.85 16.79
N VAL A 354 -13.36 5.79 16.03
CA VAL A 354 -14.68 5.16 16.03
C VAL A 354 -14.92 4.52 17.41
N SER A 355 -16.12 4.63 17.98
CA SER A 355 -16.54 4.01 19.24
C SER A 355 -16.74 2.50 19.08
N ILE A 356 -15.68 1.80 18.70
CA ILE A 356 -15.63 0.38 18.36
C ILE A 356 -16.20 -0.51 19.48
N ARG A 357 -15.93 -0.20 20.75
CA ARG A 357 -16.50 -0.93 21.90
C ARG A 357 -18.01 -0.79 21.95
N ASP A 358 -18.50 0.43 21.87
CA ASP A 358 -19.93 0.73 22.03
C ASP A 358 -20.73 0.25 20.82
N LEU A 359 -20.16 0.28 19.61
CA LEU A 359 -20.79 -0.33 18.42
C LEU A 359 -20.87 -1.86 18.53
N LYS A 360 -19.89 -2.51 19.16
CA LYS A 360 -19.95 -3.95 19.46
C LYS A 360 -21.06 -4.25 20.46
N ARG A 361 -21.16 -3.45 21.52
CA ARG A 361 -22.26 -3.52 22.49
C ARG A 361 -23.61 -3.37 21.78
N PHE A 362 -23.75 -2.32 20.99
CA PHE A 362 -24.97 -2.01 20.25
C PHE A 362 -25.41 -3.18 19.36
N ALA A 363 -24.47 -3.78 18.62
CA ALA A 363 -24.74 -4.95 17.80
C ALA A 363 -25.19 -6.18 18.63
N ALA A 364 -24.58 -6.41 19.79
CA ALA A 364 -24.93 -7.52 20.67
C ALA A 364 -26.29 -7.32 21.37
N ASP A 365 -26.61 -6.10 21.77
CA ASP A 365 -27.85 -5.77 22.48
C ASP A 365 -29.06 -5.80 21.52
N ASN A 366 -28.86 -5.47 20.23
CA ASN A 366 -29.93 -5.48 19.21
C ASN A 366 -29.99 -6.75 18.35
N GLY A 367 -28.97 -7.60 18.41
CA GLY A 367 -28.93 -8.89 17.71
C GLY A 367 -29.58 -10.03 18.51
N LYS A 368 -29.99 -11.07 17.80
CA LYS A 368 -30.52 -12.32 18.37
C LYS A 368 -29.46 -13.40 18.32
N PHE A 369 -29.10 -13.93 19.48
CA PHE A 369 -28.04 -14.94 19.59
C PHE A 369 -28.48 -16.30 19.04
N GLU A 370 -29.78 -16.57 19.06
CA GLU A 370 -30.40 -17.78 18.53
C GLU A 370 -30.26 -17.87 17.00
N ASP A 371 -30.22 -16.71 16.33
CA ASP A 371 -30.13 -16.59 14.87
C ASP A 371 -28.67 -16.56 14.36
N VAL A 372 -27.68 -16.63 15.27
CA VAL A 372 -26.27 -16.70 14.88
C VAL A 372 -26.00 -18.03 14.16
N PRO A 373 -25.48 -18.03 12.92
CA PRO A 373 -25.19 -19.25 12.19
C PRO A 373 -24.25 -20.17 12.97
N LYS A 374 -24.71 -21.38 13.25
CA LYS A 374 -23.91 -22.45 13.86
C LYS A 374 -23.54 -23.46 12.76
N PRO A 375 -22.26 -23.83 12.60
CA PRO A 375 -21.88 -24.85 11.63
C PRO A 375 -22.57 -26.19 11.94
N GLU A 376 -22.78 -27.02 10.93
CA GLU A 376 -23.22 -28.39 11.13
C GLU A 376 -22.12 -29.16 11.89
N VAL A 377 -22.42 -29.55 13.13
CA VAL A 377 -21.46 -30.18 14.03
C VAL A 377 -21.44 -31.68 13.77
N LYS A 378 -20.38 -32.18 13.11
CA LYS A 378 -20.10 -33.61 13.03
C LYS A 378 -19.46 -34.06 14.34
N GLU A 379 -20.14 -34.93 15.08
CA GLU A 379 -19.63 -35.46 16.34
C GLU A 379 -18.29 -36.17 16.14
N ILE A 380 -17.28 -35.73 16.89
CA ILE A 380 -15.96 -36.37 16.99
C ILE A 380 -15.95 -37.09 18.33
N ASP A 381 -15.63 -38.39 18.31
CA ASP A 381 -15.55 -39.21 19.52
C ASP A 381 -14.24 -38.95 20.31
N LYS A 382 -14.12 -37.70 20.75
CA LYS A 382 -13.03 -37.18 21.58
C LYS A 382 -13.62 -36.22 22.61
N HIS A 383 -13.27 -36.42 23.87
CA HIS A 383 -13.89 -35.72 25.01
C HIS A 383 -12.87 -34.84 25.72
N ILE A 384 -13.22 -33.57 25.92
CA ILE A 384 -12.33 -32.54 26.44
C ILE A 384 -12.89 -31.98 27.74
N ALA A 385 -12.06 -31.93 28.78
CA ALA A 385 -12.40 -31.32 30.06
C ALA A 385 -11.92 -29.87 30.08
N VAL A 386 -12.81 -28.92 30.39
CA VAL A 386 -12.50 -27.50 30.55
C VAL A 386 -12.70 -27.14 32.02
N ILE A 387 -11.63 -26.77 32.71
CA ILE A 387 -11.69 -26.44 34.14
C ILE A 387 -11.73 -24.93 34.31
N GLY A 388 -12.84 -24.42 34.84
CA GLY A 388 -13.15 -23.01 35.01
C GLY A 388 -13.99 -22.44 33.85
N SER A 389 -15.10 -21.78 34.19
CA SER A 389 -16.03 -21.17 33.23
C SER A 389 -15.80 -19.66 33.03
N GLY A 390 -14.56 -19.19 33.22
CA GLY A 390 -14.17 -17.82 32.89
C GLY A 390 -14.07 -17.57 31.38
N PRO A 391 -13.69 -16.35 30.94
CA PRO A 391 -13.63 -15.98 29.52
C PRO A 391 -12.81 -16.95 28.65
N ALA A 392 -11.65 -17.38 29.14
CA ALA A 392 -10.78 -18.32 28.42
C ALA A 392 -11.44 -19.71 28.31
N GLY A 393 -12.00 -20.23 29.42
CA GLY A 393 -12.67 -21.53 29.44
C GLY A 393 -13.92 -21.59 28.55
N LEU A 394 -14.78 -20.57 28.63
CA LEU A 394 -15.96 -20.44 27.77
C LEU A 394 -15.57 -20.36 26.28
N THR A 395 -14.50 -19.64 25.95
CA THR A 395 -13.97 -19.57 24.59
C THR A 395 -13.51 -20.93 24.08
N VAL A 396 -12.70 -21.62 24.88
CA VAL A 396 -12.19 -22.95 24.54
C VAL A 396 -13.34 -23.93 24.35
N ALA A 397 -14.29 -23.95 25.28
CA ALA A 397 -15.44 -24.84 25.22
C ALA A 397 -16.31 -24.58 23.99
N TYR A 398 -16.64 -23.31 23.71
CA TYR A 398 -17.47 -22.92 22.58
C TYR A 398 -16.86 -23.34 21.24
N TYR A 399 -15.62 -22.94 20.95
CA TYR A 399 -15.03 -23.19 19.64
C TYR A 399 -14.58 -24.64 19.43
N LEU A 400 -14.23 -25.39 20.48
CA LEU A 400 -14.02 -26.83 20.35
C LEU A 400 -15.35 -27.55 20.10
N ARG A 401 -16.43 -27.13 20.76
CA ARG A 401 -17.74 -27.73 20.51
C ARG A 401 -18.21 -27.50 19.08
N LEU A 402 -18.06 -26.29 18.53
CA LEU A 402 -18.37 -25.99 17.12
C LEU A 402 -17.54 -26.81 16.12
N LYS A 403 -16.40 -27.37 16.53
CA LYS A 403 -15.55 -28.26 15.72
C LYS A 403 -15.94 -29.73 15.80
N GLY A 404 -16.91 -30.12 16.63
CA GLY A 404 -17.36 -31.51 16.74
C GLY A 404 -16.99 -32.21 18.05
N PHE A 405 -16.13 -31.62 18.87
CA PHE A 405 -15.66 -32.29 20.10
C PHE A 405 -16.75 -32.31 21.18
N LYS A 406 -16.76 -33.37 21.99
CA LYS A 406 -17.53 -33.41 23.25
C LYS A 406 -16.79 -32.58 24.29
N VAL A 407 -17.49 -31.71 25.01
CA VAL A 407 -16.87 -30.81 25.99
C VAL A 407 -17.67 -30.80 27.28
N THR A 408 -16.97 -30.97 28.41
CA THR A 408 -17.53 -30.79 29.76
C THR A 408 -16.78 -29.68 30.48
N ILE A 409 -17.50 -28.66 30.94
CA ILE A 409 -16.99 -27.58 31.79
C ILE A 409 -17.17 -27.98 33.26
N PHE A 410 -16.10 -27.91 34.04
CA PHE A 410 -16.11 -28.05 35.49
C PHE A 410 -15.94 -26.66 36.12
N GLU A 411 -16.98 -26.18 36.79
CA GLU A 411 -17.01 -24.88 37.47
C GLU A 411 -17.07 -25.09 38.99
N GLY A 412 -16.18 -24.43 39.72
CA GLY A 412 -16.13 -24.52 41.18
C GLY A 412 -17.32 -23.83 41.84
N MET A 413 -17.81 -22.73 41.28
CA MET A 413 -18.92 -21.97 41.86
C MET A 413 -20.28 -22.53 41.46
N GLU A 414 -21.34 -22.06 42.12
CA GLU A 414 -22.73 -22.44 41.82
C GLU A 414 -23.17 -22.02 40.41
N LYS A 415 -22.67 -20.88 39.94
CA LYS A 415 -23.00 -20.30 38.62
C LYS A 415 -21.76 -20.06 37.78
N PRO A 416 -21.84 -20.25 36.45
CA PRO A 416 -20.72 -20.01 35.55
C PRO A 416 -20.41 -18.52 35.34
N GLY A 417 -19.22 -18.24 34.81
CA GLY A 417 -18.74 -16.90 34.43
C GLY A 417 -17.42 -16.49 35.07
N GLY A 418 -16.94 -17.22 36.09
CA GLY A 418 -15.69 -16.93 36.78
C GLY A 418 -15.59 -15.47 37.26
N MET A 419 -14.46 -14.82 37.00
CA MET A 419 -14.24 -13.41 37.38
C MET A 419 -15.21 -12.41 36.71
N LEU A 420 -15.85 -12.75 35.58
CA LEU A 420 -16.90 -11.89 35.03
C LEU A 420 -18.09 -11.77 35.97
N ARG A 421 -18.44 -12.88 36.65
CA ARG A 421 -19.56 -12.94 37.59
C ARG A 421 -19.16 -12.46 38.98
N THR A 422 -17.97 -12.83 39.44
CA THR A 422 -17.56 -12.57 40.83
C THR A 422 -16.75 -11.29 41.03
N GLY A 423 -16.18 -10.73 39.97
CA GLY A 423 -15.24 -9.62 40.04
C GLY A 423 -15.72 -8.33 39.39
N ILE A 424 -16.64 -8.39 38.42
CA ILE A 424 -17.18 -7.21 37.74
C ILE A 424 -18.55 -6.89 38.35
N PRO A 425 -18.79 -5.66 38.85
CA PRO A 425 -20.07 -5.30 39.46
C PRO A 425 -21.24 -5.29 38.47
N ASP A 426 -22.45 -5.57 38.97
CA ASP A 426 -23.69 -5.60 38.20
C ASP A 426 -24.00 -4.28 37.46
N TYR A 427 -23.58 -3.14 38.02
CA TYR A 427 -23.78 -1.83 37.38
C TYR A 427 -22.92 -1.61 36.11
N ARG A 428 -21.89 -2.44 35.90
CA ARG A 428 -21.07 -2.48 34.67
C ARG A 428 -21.43 -3.67 33.79
N LEU A 429 -21.63 -4.83 34.40
CA LEU A 429 -21.98 -6.06 33.70
C LEU A 429 -23.21 -6.71 34.35
N PRO A 430 -24.42 -6.41 33.84
CA PRO A 430 -25.63 -6.99 34.40
C PRO A 430 -25.63 -8.53 34.29
N PRO A 431 -26.00 -9.27 35.34
CA PRO A 431 -26.03 -10.73 35.33
C PRO A 431 -26.87 -11.32 34.20
N VAL A 432 -27.99 -10.66 33.85
CA VAL A 432 -28.89 -11.09 32.77
C VAL A 432 -28.17 -11.12 31.41
N ILE A 433 -27.27 -10.16 31.15
CA ILE A 433 -26.48 -10.12 29.92
C ILE A 433 -25.48 -11.28 29.91
N LEU A 434 -24.75 -11.47 31.01
CA LEU A 434 -23.79 -12.57 31.13
C LEU A 434 -24.46 -13.93 30.99
N ASP A 435 -25.60 -14.14 31.66
CA ASP A 435 -26.37 -15.39 31.58
C ASP A 435 -26.89 -15.65 30.18
N LYS A 436 -27.38 -14.62 29.47
CA LYS A 436 -27.82 -14.75 28.07
C LYS A 436 -26.70 -15.30 27.18
N GLU A 437 -25.50 -14.74 27.28
CA GLU A 437 -24.37 -15.16 26.43
C GLU A 437 -23.81 -16.54 26.82
N ILE A 438 -23.70 -16.84 28.11
CA ILE A 438 -23.30 -18.17 28.58
C ILE A 438 -24.32 -19.21 28.14
N ASN A 439 -25.62 -18.95 28.26
CA ASN A 439 -26.66 -19.87 27.82
C ASN A 439 -26.61 -20.11 26.30
N ASN A 440 -26.30 -19.09 25.50
CA ASN A 440 -26.05 -19.29 24.07
C ASN A 440 -24.85 -20.22 23.82
N ILE A 441 -23.76 -20.07 24.56
CA ILE A 441 -22.60 -20.99 24.48
C ILE A 441 -23.03 -22.42 24.85
N LEU A 442 -23.71 -22.60 25.98
CA LEU A 442 -24.15 -23.92 26.46
C LEU A 442 -25.17 -24.58 25.52
N SER A 443 -25.99 -23.80 24.81
CA SER A 443 -26.95 -24.30 23.81
C SER A 443 -26.32 -25.11 22.67
N THR A 444 -24.99 -25.05 22.51
CA THR A 444 -24.25 -25.86 21.53
C THR A 444 -24.07 -27.33 21.96
N GLY A 445 -24.52 -27.71 23.15
CA GLY A 445 -24.41 -29.09 23.67
C GLY A 445 -23.20 -29.30 24.58
N ILE A 446 -22.70 -28.24 25.23
CA ILE A 446 -21.63 -28.32 26.23
C ILE A 446 -22.24 -28.77 27.56
N GLU A 447 -21.66 -29.77 28.19
CA GLU A 447 -22.05 -30.19 29.54
C GLU A 447 -21.42 -29.25 30.58
N LEU A 448 -22.20 -28.75 31.53
CA LEU A 448 -21.72 -27.89 32.62
C LEU A 448 -21.95 -28.59 33.97
N LYS A 449 -20.87 -28.73 34.75
CA LYS A 449 -20.90 -29.23 36.14
C LYS A 449 -20.45 -28.12 37.08
N THR A 450 -21.39 -27.54 37.81
CA THR A 450 -21.13 -26.50 38.82
C THR A 450 -20.85 -27.11 40.19
N ASN A 451 -20.40 -26.30 41.16
CA ASN A 451 -20.03 -26.75 42.50
C ASN A 451 -18.99 -27.89 42.51
N THR A 452 -18.09 -27.92 41.53
CA THR A 452 -17.13 -29.01 41.33
C THR A 452 -15.71 -28.44 41.30
N PHE A 453 -14.97 -28.61 42.39
CA PHE A 453 -13.64 -28.01 42.62
C PHE A 453 -12.49 -28.98 42.30
N LEU A 454 -11.54 -28.51 41.49
CA LEU A 454 -10.29 -29.22 41.23
C LEU A 454 -9.45 -29.35 42.50
N GLY A 455 -9.00 -30.56 42.81
CA GLY A 455 -8.24 -30.95 43.99
C GLY A 455 -9.08 -31.26 45.24
N LYS A 456 -10.40 -31.01 45.18
CA LYS A 456 -11.36 -31.42 46.22
C LYS A 456 -12.28 -32.54 45.73
N ASP A 457 -12.93 -32.34 44.59
CA ASP A 457 -13.94 -33.25 44.06
C ASP A 457 -13.38 -34.15 42.95
N PHE A 458 -12.34 -33.70 42.25
CA PHE A 458 -11.63 -34.47 41.22
C PHE A 458 -10.17 -33.99 41.07
N THR A 459 -9.32 -34.80 40.43
CA THR A 459 -7.93 -34.44 40.08
C THR A 459 -7.72 -34.54 38.56
N LEU A 460 -6.61 -33.98 38.06
CA LEU A 460 -6.25 -34.11 36.64
C LEU A 460 -6.02 -35.59 36.24
N THR A 461 -5.45 -36.39 37.15
CA THR A 461 -5.28 -37.83 36.95
C THR A 461 -6.63 -38.55 36.84
N SER A 462 -7.59 -38.22 37.71
CA SER A 462 -8.92 -38.85 37.64
C SER A 462 -9.68 -38.51 36.36
N LEU A 463 -9.44 -37.33 35.75
CA LEU A 463 -10.04 -36.98 34.46
C LEU A 463 -9.44 -37.83 33.32
N LYS A 464 -8.12 -38.06 33.35
CA LYS A 464 -7.48 -38.97 32.38
C LYS A 464 -8.04 -40.39 32.52
N GLU A 465 -8.23 -40.88 33.74
CA GLU A 465 -8.82 -42.20 34.02
C GLU A 465 -10.30 -42.30 33.59
N GLN A 466 -11.04 -41.19 33.64
CA GLN A 466 -12.42 -41.10 33.13
C GLN A 466 -12.51 -41.04 31.59
N GLY A 467 -11.37 -41.04 30.89
CA GLY A 467 -11.32 -41.11 29.42
C GLY A 467 -11.33 -39.75 28.71
N PHE A 468 -11.04 -38.64 29.40
CA PHE A 468 -10.86 -37.35 28.74
C PHE A 468 -9.54 -37.32 27.94
N ASP A 469 -9.61 -37.00 26.64
CA ASP A 469 -8.46 -37.00 25.73
C ASP A 469 -7.56 -35.75 25.88
N ALA A 470 -8.11 -34.64 26.38
CA ALA A 470 -7.38 -33.42 26.65
C ALA A 470 -8.03 -32.62 27.80
N VAL A 471 -7.22 -31.83 28.50
CA VAL A 471 -7.67 -30.96 29.60
C VAL A 471 -7.21 -29.52 29.36
N PHE A 472 -8.11 -28.56 29.57
CA PHE A 472 -7.81 -27.13 29.56
C PHE A 472 -7.99 -26.51 30.95
N LEU A 473 -6.98 -25.77 31.40
CA LEU A 473 -6.94 -25.06 32.68
C LEU A 473 -7.23 -23.56 32.48
N GLY A 474 -8.42 -23.15 32.86
CA GLY A 474 -8.92 -21.78 32.83
C GLY A 474 -9.36 -21.27 34.20
N ILE A 475 -8.66 -21.67 35.26
CA ILE A 475 -9.10 -21.49 36.67
C ILE A 475 -9.05 -20.04 37.19
N GLY A 476 -8.48 -19.10 36.44
CA GLY A 476 -8.44 -17.67 36.80
C GLY A 476 -7.52 -17.32 37.98
N ALA A 477 -7.43 -16.03 38.31
CA ALA A 477 -6.70 -15.50 39.47
C ALA A 477 -7.69 -15.04 40.56
N HIS A 478 -8.21 -15.99 41.33
CA HIS A 478 -9.30 -15.74 42.30
C HIS A 478 -8.82 -15.40 43.72
N VAL A 479 -7.51 -15.40 43.98
CA VAL A 479 -6.95 -15.22 45.33
C VAL A 479 -6.30 -13.84 45.44
N PRO A 480 -6.55 -13.05 46.51
CA PRO A 480 -5.92 -11.75 46.69
C PRO A 480 -4.41 -11.86 47.02
N VAL A 481 -3.69 -10.77 46.78
CA VAL A 481 -2.31 -10.58 47.21
C VAL A 481 -2.30 -9.81 48.54
N PRO A 482 -1.63 -10.31 49.60
CA PRO A 482 -1.58 -9.62 50.90
C PRO A 482 -0.78 -8.31 50.80
N MET A 483 -1.12 -7.34 51.64
CA MET A 483 -0.38 -6.06 51.72
C MET A 483 0.98 -6.24 52.40
N ASN A 484 1.12 -7.27 53.24
CA ASN A 484 2.28 -7.53 54.10
C ASN A 484 2.56 -6.37 55.05
N ILE A 485 1.51 -5.87 55.70
CA ILE A 485 1.60 -4.81 56.72
C ILE A 485 1.08 -5.31 58.07
N GLU A 486 1.50 -4.67 59.16
CA GLU A 486 1.06 -5.04 60.50
C GLU A 486 -0.47 -4.90 60.65
N ASN A 487 -1.10 -5.90 61.27
CA ASN A 487 -2.54 -6.02 61.52
C ASN A 487 -3.43 -6.13 60.26
N GLU A 488 -2.92 -6.63 59.13
CA GLU A 488 -3.72 -6.82 57.91
C GLU A 488 -4.85 -7.85 58.03
N ASP A 489 -4.78 -8.78 58.99
CA ASP A 489 -5.83 -9.78 59.26
C ASP A 489 -6.93 -9.30 60.24
N ALA A 490 -6.92 -8.02 60.61
CA ALA A 490 -7.85 -7.46 61.59
C ALA A 490 -9.32 -7.45 61.09
N PHE A 491 -10.27 -7.52 62.01
CA PHE A 491 -11.69 -7.47 61.69
C PHE A 491 -12.06 -6.09 61.11
N GLY A 492 -12.46 -6.08 59.83
CA GLY A 492 -12.72 -4.86 59.06
C GLY A 492 -11.76 -4.67 57.88
N VAL A 493 -10.68 -5.46 57.78
CA VAL A 493 -9.91 -5.58 56.54
C VAL A 493 -10.53 -6.68 55.69
N VAL A 494 -10.95 -6.34 54.46
CA VAL A 494 -11.56 -7.29 53.54
C VAL A 494 -10.97 -7.09 52.15
N ASP A 495 -10.27 -8.10 51.65
CA ASP A 495 -9.73 -8.05 50.28
C ASP A 495 -10.82 -7.81 49.23
N ALA A 496 -10.46 -7.05 48.18
CA ALA A 496 -11.40 -6.62 47.14
C ALA A 496 -12.06 -7.80 46.42
N VAL A 497 -11.33 -8.89 46.15
CA VAL A 497 -11.90 -10.05 45.43
C VAL A 497 -12.98 -10.77 46.26
N PRO A 498 -12.76 -11.16 47.53
CA PRO A 498 -13.81 -11.66 48.41
C PRO A 498 -14.95 -10.66 48.68
N PHE A 499 -14.65 -9.35 48.74
CA PHE A 499 -15.65 -8.31 48.90
C PHE A 499 -16.61 -8.27 47.70
N LEU A 500 -16.07 -8.05 46.50
CA LEU A 500 -16.85 -8.00 45.26
C LEU A 500 -17.60 -9.30 45.00
N ARG A 501 -16.99 -10.45 45.29
CA ARG A 501 -17.65 -11.75 45.16
C ARG A 501 -18.90 -11.86 46.03
N ARG A 502 -18.81 -11.44 47.31
CA ARG A 502 -19.96 -11.48 48.23
C ARG A 502 -21.04 -10.49 47.83
N GLU A 503 -20.66 -9.28 47.44
CA GLU A 503 -21.64 -8.29 46.99
C GLU A 503 -22.36 -8.75 45.70
N ASN A 504 -21.65 -9.29 44.71
CA ASN A 504 -22.24 -9.77 43.46
C ASN A 504 -23.10 -11.05 43.61
N LEU A 505 -22.75 -11.96 44.53
CA LEU A 505 -23.47 -13.23 44.68
C LEU A 505 -24.57 -13.18 45.74
N GLU A 506 -24.36 -12.43 46.83
CA GLU A 506 -25.20 -12.45 48.02
C GLU A 506 -25.88 -11.10 48.29
N ASN A 507 -25.50 -10.02 47.60
CA ASN A 507 -25.93 -8.64 47.87
C ASN A 507 -25.80 -8.29 49.37
N ALA A 508 -24.63 -8.59 49.93
CA ALA A 508 -24.42 -8.65 51.37
C ALA A 508 -24.56 -7.30 52.09
N GLY A 509 -24.47 -6.16 51.41
CA GLY A 509 -24.63 -4.83 52.01
C GLY A 509 -23.60 -4.59 53.12
N SER A 510 -22.35 -5.01 52.88
CA SER A 510 -21.36 -5.19 53.95
C SER A 510 -20.52 -3.95 54.27
N ALA A 511 -20.59 -2.92 53.44
CA ALA A 511 -19.85 -1.67 53.63
C ALA A 511 -20.65 -0.67 54.49
N LYS A 512 -20.07 -0.20 55.61
CA LYS A 512 -20.71 0.78 56.51
C LYS A 512 -19.73 1.85 56.95
N LYS A 513 -20.23 3.07 57.16
CA LYS A 513 -19.48 4.24 57.64
C LYS A 513 -18.33 4.64 56.71
N HIS A 514 -17.09 4.70 57.19
CA HIS A 514 -15.94 5.19 56.45
C HIS A 514 -15.11 4.03 55.89
N VAL A 515 -15.03 3.92 54.56
CA VAL A 515 -14.30 2.84 53.87
C VAL A 515 -13.07 3.40 53.16
N VAL A 516 -11.92 2.74 53.31
CA VAL A 516 -10.69 3.07 52.58
C VAL A 516 -10.33 1.94 51.63
N VAL A 517 -10.22 2.24 50.33
CA VAL A 517 -9.80 1.28 49.30
C VAL A 517 -8.34 1.52 48.93
N ILE A 518 -7.50 0.49 48.99
CA ILE A 518 -6.08 0.60 48.69
C ILE A 518 -5.82 0.08 47.27
N GLY A 519 -5.47 0.97 46.34
CA GLY A 519 -5.17 0.60 44.96
C GLY A 519 -5.55 1.67 43.94
N GLY A 520 -5.22 1.42 42.66
CA GLY A 520 -5.55 2.35 41.56
C GLY A 520 -5.94 1.67 40.25
N GLY A 521 -6.20 0.35 40.27
CA GLY A 521 -6.67 -0.41 39.10
C GLY A 521 -8.18 -0.53 39.05
N ASN A 522 -8.71 -1.16 37.99
CA ASN A 522 -10.16 -1.34 37.80
C ASN A 522 -10.83 -2.00 39.01
N VAL A 523 -10.22 -3.03 39.60
CA VAL A 523 -10.72 -3.69 40.82
C VAL A 523 -10.87 -2.71 42.00
N ALA A 524 -9.98 -1.71 42.12
CA ALA A 524 -10.07 -0.70 43.16
C ALA A 524 -11.23 0.27 42.90
N MET A 525 -11.43 0.67 41.63
CA MET A 525 -12.58 1.50 41.25
C MET A 525 -13.90 0.76 41.50
N ASP A 526 -13.98 -0.49 41.05
CA ASP A 526 -15.14 -1.36 41.26
C ASP A 526 -15.44 -1.55 42.75
N ALA A 527 -14.43 -1.87 43.57
CA ALA A 527 -14.60 -2.02 45.01
C ALA A 527 -15.09 -0.73 45.69
N ALA A 528 -14.53 0.44 45.31
CA ALA A 528 -14.93 1.72 45.88
C ALA A 528 -16.38 2.10 45.51
N ARG A 529 -16.73 1.91 44.23
CA ARG A 529 -18.06 2.18 43.68
C ARG A 529 -19.11 1.18 44.19
N VAL A 530 -18.75 -0.06 44.45
CA VAL A 530 -19.62 -1.02 45.15
C VAL A 530 -19.78 -0.64 46.62
N ALA A 531 -18.69 -0.27 47.32
CA ALA A 531 -18.77 0.11 48.73
C ALA A 531 -19.73 1.28 49.01
N ILE A 532 -19.75 2.31 48.15
CA ILE A 532 -20.71 3.41 48.30
C ILE A 532 -22.16 2.94 48.06
N ARG A 533 -22.39 2.05 47.09
CA ARG A 533 -23.71 1.46 46.80
C ARG A 533 -24.20 0.49 47.88
N SER A 534 -23.29 -0.18 48.55
CA SER A 534 -23.57 -1.14 49.63
C SER A 534 -23.78 -0.46 50.99
N GLY A 535 -23.79 0.88 51.06
CA GLY A 535 -24.19 1.64 52.26
C GLY A 535 -23.06 2.34 53.03
N ALA A 536 -21.87 2.51 52.44
CA ALA A 536 -20.84 3.37 53.03
C ALA A 536 -21.28 4.84 53.05
N GLU A 537 -20.97 5.55 54.14
CA GLU A 537 -21.23 7.00 54.25
C GLU A 537 -20.19 7.81 53.46
N THR A 538 -18.93 7.34 53.48
CA THR A 538 -17.82 7.93 52.71
C THR A 538 -16.87 6.85 52.24
N VAL A 539 -16.32 7.01 51.04
CA VAL A 539 -15.29 6.11 50.49
C VAL A 539 -14.11 6.92 50.00
N SER A 540 -12.90 6.53 50.40
CA SER A 540 -11.65 7.15 49.93
C SER A 540 -10.75 6.09 49.29
N ILE A 541 -10.18 6.41 48.12
CA ILE A 541 -9.17 5.59 47.43
C ILE A 541 -7.78 6.13 47.80
N VAL A 542 -6.93 5.25 48.34
CA VAL A 542 -5.52 5.54 48.63
C VAL A 542 -4.64 4.93 47.55
N TYR A 543 -3.90 5.76 46.84
CA TYR A 543 -3.00 5.32 45.77
C TYR A 543 -1.60 5.92 45.92
N ARG A 544 -0.59 5.05 45.84
CA ARG A 544 0.82 5.40 46.06
C ARG A 544 1.46 6.28 44.99
N ARG A 545 0.77 6.57 43.88
CA ARG A 545 1.24 7.45 42.78
C ARG A 545 0.19 8.51 42.48
N THR A 546 0.39 9.32 41.43
CA THR A 546 -0.63 10.27 40.98
C THR A 546 -1.67 9.57 40.12
N GLU A 547 -2.79 10.27 39.87
CA GLU A 547 -3.86 9.79 39.00
C GLU A 547 -3.39 9.42 37.59
N LYS A 548 -2.40 10.14 37.03
CA LYS A 548 -1.85 9.84 35.69
C LYS A 548 -1.24 8.44 35.57
N GLU A 549 -0.79 7.86 36.69
CA GLU A 549 -0.23 6.52 36.72
C GLU A 549 -1.24 5.46 37.19
N MET A 550 -2.52 5.79 37.37
CA MET A 550 -3.55 4.80 37.68
C MET A 550 -3.77 3.87 36.48
N PRO A 551 -3.69 2.54 36.67
CA PRO A 551 -3.96 1.59 35.60
C PRO A 551 -5.46 1.38 35.30
N ALA A 552 -6.38 1.96 36.08
CA ALA A 552 -7.81 1.87 35.82
C ALA A 552 -8.22 2.63 34.55
N ASP A 553 -9.32 2.19 33.93
CA ASP A 553 -9.91 2.87 32.78
C ASP A 553 -10.36 4.28 33.19
N HIS A 554 -10.09 5.28 32.33
CA HIS A 554 -10.40 6.68 32.64
C HIS A 554 -11.89 6.91 32.93
N GLU A 555 -12.78 6.16 32.28
CA GLU A 555 -14.23 6.20 32.52
C GLU A 555 -14.59 5.76 33.94
N GLU A 556 -13.89 4.75 34.49
CA GLU A 556 -14.12 4.25 35.84
C GLU A 556 -13.60 5.22 36.91
N ILE A 557 -12.43 5.84 36.66
CA ILE A 557 -11.90 6.90 37.54
C ILE A 557 -12.86 8.09 37.57
N LYS A 558 -13.35 8.53 36.40
CA LYS A 558 -14.32 9.62 36.29
C LYS A 558 -15.64 9.26 36.98
N GLY A 559 -16.16 8.06 36.74
CA GLY A 559 -17.39 7.57 37.37
C GLY A 559 -17.30 7.52 38.89
N ALA A 560 -16.16 7.08 39.44
CA ALA A 560 -15.93 7.07 40.88
C ALA A 560 -15.94 8.48 41.49
N LYS A 561 -15.31 9.46 40.83
CA LYS A 561 -15.31 10.86 41.26
C LYS A 561 -16.70 11.49 41.23
N GLU A 562 -17.45 11.26 40.15
CA GLU A 562 -18.84 11.75 40.01
C GLU A 562 -19.75 11.16 41.11
N GLU A 563 -19.44 9.96 41.58
CA GLU A 563 -20.14 9.30 42.71
C GLU A 563 -19.65 9.79 44.09
N GLY A 564 -18.76 10.78 44.14
CA GLY A 564 -18.31 11.40 45.39
C GLY A 564 -17.21 10.64 46.14
N ILE A 565 -16.52 9.71 45.47
CA ILE A 565 -15.39 8.97 46.06
C ILE A 565 -14.15 9.87 46.09
N GLU A 566 -13.52 9.97 47.27
CA GLU A 566 -12.34 10.81 47.47
C GLU A 566 -11.06 10.11 47.00
N PHE A 567 -10.15 10.83 46.33
CA PHE A 567 -8.87 10.28 45.84
C PHE A 567 -7.69 10.86 46.63
N ILE A 568 -7.06 10.02 47.45
CA ILE A 568 -5.87 10.33 48.25
C ILE A 568 -4.65 9.75 47.53
N THR A 569 -4.08 10.54 46.63
CA THR A 569 -2.92 10.15 45.79
C THR A 569 -1.59 10.42 46.47
N LEU A 570 -0.51 9.83 45.95
CA LEU A 570 0.84 9.91 46.52
C LEU A 570 0.91 9.39 47.97
N VAL A 571 0.11 8.39 48.31
CA VAL A 571 0.01 7.87 49.68
C VAL A 571 -0.03 6.34 49.66
N GLY A 572 0.77 5.71 50.53
CA GLY A 572 0.88 4.25 50.64
C GLY A 572 0.57 3.77 52.04
N PRO A 573 -0.04 2.58 52.22
CA PRO A 573 -0.34 2.02 53.53
C PRO A 573 0.94 1.54 54.23
N LYS A 574 1.02 1.72 55.55
CA LYS A 574 2.15 1.28 56.39
C LYS A 574 1.71 0.29 57.48
N LYS A 575 0.58 0.56 58.15
CA LYS A 575 0.08 -0.25 59.28
C LYS A 575 -1.43 -0.07 59.47
N VAL A 576 -2.14 -1.15 59.81
CA VAL A 576 -3.56 -1.07 60.20
C VAL A 576 -3.68 -0.76 61.69
N ILE A 577 -4.51 0.24 62.03
CA ILE A 577 -4.75 0.68 63.40
C ILE A 577 -6.04 0.05 63.91
N THR A 578 -5.94 -0.68 65.03
CA THR A 578 -7.03 -1.50 65.56
C THR A 578 -7.30 -1.21 67.04
N GLU A 579 -8.57 -1.33 67.43
CA GLU A 579 -9.01 -1.40 68.82
C GLU A 579 -9.83 -2.69 69.01
N ASN A 580 -9.48 -3.54 69.99
CA ASN A 580 -10.11 -4.85 70.18
C ASN A 580 -10.17 -5.71 68.89
N ASN A 581 -9.08 -5.73 68.13
CA ASN A 581 -8.96 -6.40 66.82
C ASN A 581 -9.91 -5.87 65.72
N LYS A 582 -10.52 -4.70 65.91
CA LYS A 582 -11.40 -4.05 64.94
C LYS A 582 -10.73 -2.80 64.35
N VAL A 583 -10.85 -2.62 63.04
CA VAL A 583 -10.26 -1.46 62.33
C VAL A 583 -10.87 -0.13 62.82
N ILE A 584 -9.99 0.81 63.19
CA ILE A 584 -10.34 2.22 63.49
C ILE A 584 -9.59 3.24 62.61
N GLY A 585 -8.62 2.76 61.81
CA GLY A 585 -7.88 3.59 60.86
C GLY A 585 -6.76 2.83 60.16
N ILE A 586 -6.11 3.49 59.21
CA ILE A 586 -4.89 3.01 58.55
C ILE A 586 -3.82 4.10 58.63
N GLU A 587 -2.64 3.74 59.11
CA GLU A 587 -1.46 4.59 59.05
C GLU A 587 -0.88 4.52 57.64
N CYS A 588 -0.72 5.68 57.02
CA CYS A 588 -0.21 5.84 55.69
C CYS A 588 1.02 6.75 55.67
N ILE A 589 1.87 6.57 54.67
CA ILE A 589 3.07 7.38 54.42
C ILE A 589 2.92 8.12 53.09
N LYS A 590 3.36 9.38 53.03
CA LYS A 590 3.39 10.13 51.77
C LYS A 590 4.50 9.60 50.88
N ASN A 591 4.29 9.66 49.57
CA ASN A 591 5.24 9.26 48.55
C ASN A 591 5.53 10.44 47.61
N GLU A 592 6.71 10.43 47.01
CA GLU A 592 7.04 11.21 45.83
C GLU A 592 7.29 10.30 44.62
N LEU A 593 7.27 10.87 43.42
CA LEU A 593 7.54 10.11 42.21
C LEU A 593 9.05 10.04 41.94
N GLY A 594 9.62 8.85 42.07
CA GLY A 594 10.98 8.51 41.65
C GLY A 594 11.10 8.26 40.14
N PRO A 595 12.20 7.62 39.70
CA PRO A 595 12.42 7.26 38.30
C PRO A 595 11.40 6.23 37.79
N SER A 596 11.19 6.19 36.48
CA SER A 596 10.30 5.23 35.82
C SER A 596 10.77 3.79 36.00
N ASP A 597 9.82 2.87 36.19
CA ASP A 597 10.05 1.44 36.15
C ASP A 597 10.06 0.90 34.70
N LYS A 598 10.23 -0.43 34.55
CA LYS A 598 10.27 -1.10 33.23
C LYS A 598 8.96 -0.95 32.43
N SER A 599 7.86 -0.59 33.07
CA SER A 599 6.56 -0.28 32.43
C SER A 599 6.40 1.19 32.07
N GLY A 600 7.44 2.02 32.29
CA GLY A 600 7.40 3.47 32.06
C GLY A 600 6.78 4.28 33.21
N ARG A 601 6.15 3.63 34.19
CA ARG A 601 5.49 4.29 35.33
C ARG A 601 6.50 4.73 36.38
N ARG A 602 6.37 5.94 36.91
CA ARG A 602 7.26 6.45 37.97
C ARG A 602 7.11 5.64 39.25
N ARG A 603 8.22 5.25 39.86
CA ARG A 603 8.22 4.49 41.12
C ARG A 603 7.77 5.38 42.28
N PRO A 604 6.93 4.91 43.20
CA PRO A 604 6.64 5.64 44.43
C PRO A 604 7.84 5.51 45.38
N VAL A 605 8.29 6.63 45.94
CA VAL A 605 9.37 6.69 46.93
C VAL A 605 8.79 7.26 48.22
N PRO A 606 8.80 6.53 49.35
CA PRO A 606 8.27 7.04 50.61
C PRO A 606 9.04 8.25 51.12
N ILE A 607 8.33 9.25 51.63
CA ILE A 607 8.91 10.42 52.29
C ILE A 607 9.01 10.08 53.79
N GLU A 608 10.23 9.96 54.31
CA GLU A 608 10.45 9.66 55.74
C GLU A 608 9.79 10.71 56.65
N ASN A 609 9.27 10.27 57.81
CA ASN A 609 8.62 11.11 58.82
C ASN A 609 7.37 11.86 58.31
N SER A 610 6.65 11.29 57.33
CA SER A 610 5.42 11.85 56.76
C SER A 610 4.16 11.05 57.10
N GLU A 611 4.25 10.17 58.08
CA GLU A 611 3.18 9.26 58.49
C GLU A 611 1.99 9.99 59.12
N TYR A 612 0.78 9.55 58.76
CA TYR A 612 -0.46 10.03 59.35
C TYR A 612 -1.56 8.96 59.27
N ILE A 613 -2.59 9.08 60.12
CA ILE A 613 -3.68 8.11 60.20
C ILE A 613 -4.89 8.62 59.41
N ILE A 614 -5.42 7.77 58.53
CA ILE A 614 -6.73 7.94 57.90
C ILE A 614 -7.73 7.11 58.71
N HIS A 615 -8.65 7.78 59.41
CA HIS A 615 -9.68 7.10 60.20
C HIS A 615 -10.69 6.41 59.29
N CYS A 616 -10.93 5.12 59.55
CA CYS A 616 -11.85 4.31 58.78
C CYS A 616 -12.36 3.12 59.61
N ASN A 617 -13.45 2.53 59.16
CA ASN A 617 -14.07 1.35 59.78
C ASN A 617 -13.86 0.08 58.96
N MET A 618 -13.47 0.23 57.69
CA MET A 618 -13.23 -0.87 56.77
C MET A 618 -12.10 -0.49 55.82
N ILE A 619 -11.22 -1.44 55.55
CA ILE A 619 -10.13 -1.30 54.58
C ILE A 619 -10.31 -2.38 53.51
N ILE A 620 -10.25 -1.99 52.24
CA ILE A 620 -10.39 -2.89 51.10
C ILE A 620 -9.10 -2.88 50.26
N PRO A 621 -8.19 -3.86 50.46
CA PRO A 621 -7.02 -4.01 49.62
C PRO A 621 -7.36 -4.48 48.20
N ALA A 622 -6.93 -3.72 47.20
CA ALA A 622 -7.10 -3.99 45.77
C ALA A 622 -5.74 -3.91 45.05
N ILE A 623 -4.74 -4.64 45.56
CA ILE A 623 -3.32 -4.51 45.16
C ILE A 623 -2.80 -5.64 44.28
N GLY A 624 -3.65 -6.61 43.90
CA GLY A 624 -3.29 -7.69 42.98
C GLY A 624 -4.07 -8.97 43.24
N GLN A 625 -3.92 -9.93 42.34
CA GLN A 625 -4.53 -11.26 42.43
C GLN A 625 -3.50 -12.32 42.03
N LYS A 626 -3.63 -13.52 42.59
CA LYS A 626 -2.79 -14.69 42.32
C LYS A 626 -3.67 -15.91 41.98
N VAL A 627 -3.05 -16.86 41.29
CA VAL A 627 -3.66 -18.12 40.88
C VAL A 627 -3.47 -19.15 41.99
N GLU A 628 -4.51 -19.92 42.30
CA GLU A 628 -4.40 -21.03 43.25
C GLU A 628 -3.90 -22.29 42.52
N THR A 629 -2.58 -22.47 42.49
CA THR A 629 -1.95 -23.56 41.72
C THR A 629 -1.70 -24.83 42.54
N ALA A 630 -1.72 -24.75 43.88
CA ALA A 630 -1.42 -25.87 44.77
C ALA A 630 -2.30 -27.13 44.51
N PRO A 631 -3.62 -27.02 44.28
CA PRO A 631 -4.46 -28.18 43.99
C PRO A 631 -4.12 -28.89 42.67
N VAL A 632 -3.42 -28.20 41.76
CA VAL A 632 -3.11 -28.70 40.40
C VAL A 632 -1.74 -29.37 40.34
N ILE A 633 -0.74 -28.77 40.99
CA ILE A 633 0.66 -29.23 40.93
C ILE A 633 0.94 -30.43 41.85
N LYS A 634 0.08 -30.70 42.83
CA LYS A 634 0.31 -31.74 43.84
C LYS A 634 0.47 -33.14 43.22
N ASP A 635 -0.28 -33.41 42.14
CA ASP A 635 -0.36 -34.72 41.50
C ASP A 635 0.06 -34.69 40.01
N THR A 636 0.77 -33.64 39.56
CA THR A 636 1.17 -33.48 38.14
C THR A 636 2.59 -32.95 37.95
N ASN A 637 3.14 -33.09 36.73
CA ASN A 637 4.46 -32.55 36.38
C ASN A 637 4.39 -31.09 35.86
N ILE A 638 3.32 -30.36 36.14
CA ILE A 638 3.11 -29.00 35.64
C ILE A 638 4.06 -28.02 36.34
N LYS A 639 4.93 -27.38 35.56
CA LYS A 639 5.88 -26.38 36.05
C LYS A 639 5.20 -25.02 36.21
N LEU A 640 5.64 -24.27 37.21
CA LEU A 640 5.21 -22.89 37.45
C LEU A 640 6.27 -21.89 36.97
N THR A 641 5.82 -20.67 36.67
CA THR A 641 6.69 -19.51 36.47
C THR A 641 7.18 -18.94 37.80
N SER A 642 8.12 -18.00 37.78
CA SER A 642 8.55 -17.25 38.98
C SER A 642 7.42 -16.46 39.64
N TRP A 643 6.31 -16.23 38.93
CA TRP A 643 5.13 -15.49 39.41
C TRP A 643 4.05 -16.41 39.99
N GLY A 644 4.30 -17.73 40.05
CA GLY A 644 3.34 -18.71 40.56
C GLY A 644 2.18 -19.04 39.61
N THR A 645 2.27 -18.65 38.34
CA THR A 645 1.33 -19.02 37.26
C THR A 645 1.81 -20.26 36.50
N PHE A 646 0.94 -20.90 35.70
CA PHE A 646 1.33 -22.07 34.91
C PHE A 646 2.33 -21.70 33.81
N ASN A 647 3.42 -22.46 33.72
CA ASN A 647 4.38 -22.32 32.62
C ASN A 647 3.89 -23.13 31.41
N VAL A 648 3.77 -22.45 30.27
CA VAL A 648 3.29 -23.06 29.02
C VAL A 648 4.22 -22.72 27.87
N ASN A 649 4.19 -23.54 26.82
CA ASN A 649 4.76 -23.17 25.53
C ASN A 649 3.97 -21.96 24.96
N PRO A 650 4.63 -20.84 24.61
CA PRO A 650 3.95 -19.60 24.21
C PRO A 650 3.24 -19.68 22.84
N VAL A 651 3.55 -20.70 22.04
CA VAL A 651 2.91 -20.96 20.74
C VAL A 651 1.70 -21.88 20.92
N THR A 652 1.87 -22.97 21.67
CA THR A 652 0.88 -24.04 21.76
C THR A 652 -0.01 -23.98 23.00
N MET A 653 0.33 -23.15 23.99
CA MET A 653 -0.36 -23.10 25.29
C MET A 653 -0.33 -24.43 26.08
N GLN A 654 0.48 -25.40 25.64
CA GLN A 654 0.63 -26.67 26.34
C GLN A 654 1.53 -26.50 27.56
N THR A 655 1.13 -27.09 28.68
CA THR A 655 1.94 -27.14 29.91
C THR A 655 3.08 -28.17 29.76
N SER A 656 3.89 -28.36 30.80
CA SER A 656 4.86 -29.47 30.83
C SER A 656 4.23 -30.86 30.97
N GLU A 657 2.91 -30.95 31.17
CA GLU A 657 2.15 -32.19 31.17
C GLU A 657 1.46 -32.37 29.80
N PRO A 658 1.82 -33.41 29.01
CA PRO A 658 1.19 -33.67 27.72
C PRO A 658 -0.32 -33.84 27.82
N GLY A 659 -1.04 -33.26 26.86
CA GLY A 659 -2.50 -33.23 26.83
C GLY A 659 -3.16 -32.22 27.78
N VAL A 660 -2.38 -31.46 28.56
CA VAL A 660 -2.88 -30.40 29.45
C VAL A 660 -2.45 -29.03 28.95
N PHE A 661 -3.42 -28.15 28.72
CA PHE A 661 -3.24 -26.80 28.18
C PHE A 661 -3.74 -25.76 29.18
N ALA A 662 -3.19 -24.56 29.17
CA ALA A 662 -3.63 -23.47 30.05
C ALA A 662 -3.62 -22.12 29.34
N ALA A 663 -4.57 -21.24 29.66
CA ALA A 663 -4.59 -19.87 29.17
C ALA A 663 -5.39 -18.93 30.10
N GLY A 664 -5.42 -17.64 29.75
CA GLY A 664 -6.01 -16.58 30.58
C GLY A 664 -5.17 -16.29 31.82
N ASP A 665 -5.82 -15.78 32.88
CA ASP A 665 -5.11 -15.33 34.08
C ASP A 665 -4.27 -16.43 34.76
N SER A 666 -4.63 -17.70 34.53
CA SER A 666 -3.89 -18.86 35.02
C SER A 666 -2.44 -18.94 34.49
N VAL A 667 -2.16 -18.28 33.36
CA VAL A 667 -0.84 -18.22 32.70
C VAL A 667 -0.22 -16.83 32.81
N THR A 668 -0.99 -15.79 32.44
CA THR A 668 -0.47 -14.42 32.34
C THR A 668 -0.47 -13.66 33.67
N GLY A 669 -1.18 -14.18 34.68
CA GLY A 669 -1.69 -13.35 35.78
C GLY A 669 -2.86 -12.48 35.30
N PRO A 670 -3.41 -11.61 36.17
CA PRO A 670 -4.60 -10.81 35.87
C PRO A 670 -4.47 -10.05 34.55
N ALA A 671 -5.27 -10.45 33.57
CA ALA A 671 -5.30 -9.90 32.23
C ALA A 671 -6.69 -9.35 31.91
N THR A 672 -6.82 -8.71 30.74
CA THR A 672 -8.11 -8.21 30.26
C THR A 672 -8.93 -9.36 29.68
N VAL A 673 -10.27 -9.22 29.69
CA VAL A 673 -11.19 -10.25 29.15
C VAL A 673 -10.85 -10.63 27.70
N ILE A 674 -10.46 -9.65 26.88
CA ILE A 674 -10.11 -9.85 25.48
C ILE A 674 -8.80 -10.63 25.30
N GLU A 675 -7.83 -10.47 26.20
CA GLU A 675 -6.58 -11.24 26.21
C GLU A 675 -6.82 -12.69 26.65
N ALA A 676 -7.70 -12.91 27.63
CA ALA A 676 -8.11 -14.25 28.04
C ALA A 676 -8.80 -15.01 26.89
N ILE A 677 -9.67 -14.35 26.13
CA ILE A 677 -10.28 -14.91 24.91
C ILE A 677 -9.21 -15.19 23.84
N ALA A 678 -8.25 -14.29 23.64
CA ALA A 678 -7.15 -14.50 22.71
C ALA A 678 -6.29 -15.72 23.07
N GLY A 679 -6.00 -15.91 24.36
CA GLY A 679 -5.35 -17.11 24.90
C GLY A 679 -6.18 -18.37 24.65
N GLY A 680 -7.50 -18.29 24.84
CA GLY A 680 -8.43 -19.37 24.53
C GLY A 680 -8.36 -19.80 23.06
N HIS A 681 -8.36 -18.86 22.11
CA HIS A 681 -8.22 -19.17 20.67
C HIS A 681 -6.92 -19.91 20.34
N LYS A 682 -5.82 -19.54 20.99
CA LYS A 682 -4.54 -20.24 20.82
C LYS A 682 -4.64 -21.67 21.34
N ALA A 683 -5.24 -21.86 22.52
CA ALA A 683 -5.46 -23.19 23.09
C ALA A 683 -6.39 -24.07 22.23
N VAL A 684 -7.48 -23.53 21.66
CA VAL A 684 -8.38 -24.26 20.76
C VAL A 684 -7.62 -24.88 19.59
N LYS A 685 -6.78 -24.09 18.91
CA LYS A 685 -5.98 -24.57 17.77
C LYS A 685 -4.98 -25.65 18.20
N ALA A 686 -4.33 -25.47 19.36
CA ALA A 686 -3.35 -26.42 19.84
C ALA A 686 -3.97 -27.75 20.29
N ILE A 687 -5.10 -27.70 21.01
CA ILE A 687 -5.84 -28.91 21.42
C ILE A 687 -6.31 -29.69 20.19
N GLU A 688 -6.86 -29.01 19.18
CA GLU A 688 -7.26 -29.65 17.91
C GLU A 688 -6.06 -30.34 17.21
N ARG A 689 -4.90 -29.68 17.15
CA ARG A 689 -3.70 -30.26 16.53
C ARG A 689 -3.13 -31.41 17.34
N TYR A 690 -3.17 -31.32 18.67
CA TYR A 690 -2.76 -32.40 19.58
C TYR A 690 -3.61 -33.65 19.40
N LEU A 691 -4.94 -33.52 19.42
CA LEU A 691 -5.86 -34.65 19.25
C LEU A 691 -5.75 -35.31 17.86
N ASN A 692 -5.24 -34.59 16.87
CA ASN A 692 -4.98 -35.08 15.51
C ASN A 692 -3.53 -35.54 15.28
N ASN A 693 -2.68 -35.60 16.32
CA ASN A 693 -1.25 -35.94 16.22
C ASN A 693 -0.45 -35.05 15.25
N LYS A 694 -0.74 -33.74 15.22
CA LYS A 694 -0.13 -32.74 14.31
C LYS A 694 0.58 -31.59 15.04
N MET A 695 1.11 -31.85 16.24
CA MET A 695 1.75 -30.81 17.06
C MET A 695 3.10 -30.34 16.51
N GLU A 696 3.97 -31.25 16.08
CA GLU A 696 5.27 -30.88 15.49
C GLU A 696 5.11 -30.04 14.23
N LEU A 697 4.17 -30.43 13.35
CA LEU A 697 3.79 -29.65 12.17
C LEU A 697 3.29 -28.25 12.54
N PHE A 698 2.52 -28.13 13.62
CA PHE A 698 2.00 -26.83 14.06
C PHE A 698 3.09 -25.88 14.56
N GLU A 699 4.09 -26.39 15.28
CA GLU A 699 5.24 -25.59 15.72
C GLU A 699 6.09 -25.13 14.52
N GLN A 700 6.35 -26.02 13.56
CA GLN A 700 7.06 -25.70 12.31
C GLN A 700 6.32 -24.66 11.46
N GLU A 701 5.00 -24.84 11.25
CA GLU A 701 4.12 -23.89 10.55
C GLU A 701 4.22 -22.49 11.22
N LYS A 702 4.22 -22.44 12.56
CA LYS A 702 4.28 -21.18 13.31
C LYS A 702 5.64 -20.50 13.27
N GLU A 703 6.73 -21.26 13.33
CA GLU A 703 8.07 -20.70 13.15
C GLU A 703 8.25 -20.09 11.76
N GLN A 704 7.72 -20.77 10.73
CA GLN A 704 7.73 -20.26 9.36
C GLN A 704 6.87 -18.98 9.24
N GLU A 705 5.65 -18.98 9.75
CA GLU A 705 4.78 -17.78 9.77
C GLU A 705 5.45 -16.60 10.50
N ASN A 706 6.12 -16.85 11.63
CA ASN A 706 6.81 -15.81 12.38
C ASN A 706 7.99 -15.21 11.58
N ARG A 707 8.73 -16.05 10.84
CA ARG A 707 9.80 -15.57 9.93
C ARG A 707 9.23 -14.75 8.77
N GLU A 708 8.15 -15.22 8.15
CA GLU A 708 7.45 -14.50 7.08
C GLU A 708 6.88 -13.16 7.58
N GLN A 709 6.31 -13.11 8.79
CA GLN A 709 5.82 -11.87 9.41
C GLN A 709 6.95 -10.89 9.78
N GLN A 710 8.12 -11.38 10.22
CA GLN A 710 9.27 -10.51 10.46
C GLN A 710 9.76 -9.84 9.18
N ILE A 711 9.71 -10.55 8.05
CA ILE A 711 10.04 -10.01 6.73
C ILE A 711 8.96 -9.02 6.26
N SER A 712 7.67 -9.36 6.41
CA SER A 712 6.56 -8.49 5.99
C SER A 712 6.42 -7.23 6.86
N ASN A 713 6.83 -7.25 8.13
CA ASN A 713 6.82 -6.07 8.99
C ASN A 713 7.87 -5.01 8.57
N GLN A 714 8.83 -5.36 7.70
CA GLN A 714 9.74 -4.40 7.08
C GLN A 714 9.15 -3.75 5.81
N GLU A 715 8.06 -4.29 5.27
CA GLU A 715 7.37 -3.72 4.11
C GLU A 715 6.46 -2.54 4.51
N LYS A 716 6.36 -1.53 3.64
CA LYS A 716 5.46 -0.38 3.87
C LYS A 716 4.01 -0.88 3.95
N GLN A 717 3.33 -0.58 5.06
CA GLN A 717 1.91 -0.88 5.24
C GLN A 717 1.06 -0.17 4.17
N ASP A 718 0.49 -0.95 3.24
CA ASP A 718 -0.41 -0.45 2.19
C ASP A 718 -1.84 -0.36 2.75
N PHE A 719 -2.18 0.78 3.34
CA PHE A 719 -3.56 1.11 3.70
C PHE A 719 -4.16 2.09 2.70
N LEU A 720 -5.51 2.16 2.64
CA LEU A 720 -6.15 3.23 1.87
C LEU A 720 -5.69 4.62 2.37
N PRO A 721 -5.38 5.55 1.44
CA PRO A 721 -5.03 6.91 1.80
C PRO A 721 -6.22 7.60 2.49
N ILE A 722 -5.93 8.51 3.40
CA ILE A 722 -6.95 9.35 4.04
C ILE A 722 -7.26 10.50 3.07
N PRO A 723 -8.53 10.71 2.67
CA PRO A 723 -8.90 11.86 1.84
C PRO A 723 -8.60 13.18 2.55
N GLU A 724 -8.09 14.18 1.81
CA GLU A 724 -7.74 15.50 2.35
C GLU A 724 -8.98 16.32 2.77
N ASP A 725 -10.12 16.06 2.13
CA ASP A 725 -11.40 16.78 2.26
C ASP A 725 -12.44 16.03 3.11
N ILE A 726 -11.99 15.15 4.01
CA ILE A 726 -12.89 14.33 4.82
C ILE A 726 -13.66 15.15 5.86
N ASN A 727 -14.97 14.94 5.95
CA ASN A 727 -15.84 15.60 6.91
C ASN A 727 -15.52 15.19 8.36
N ILE A 728 -15.43 16.19 9.25
CA ILE A 728 -15.33 16.00 10.70
C ILE A 728 -16.70 15.56 11.23
N VAL A 729 -16.73 14.49 12.01
CA VAL A 729 -17.96 13.92 12.57
C VAL A 729 -17.75 13.68 14.06
N GLU A 730 -18.66 14.21 14.88
CA GLU A 730 -18.62 14.01 16.33
C GLU A 730 -18.71 12.52 16.68
N ARG A 731 -17.90 12.09 17.65
CA ARG A 731 -17.92 10.73 18.19
C ARG A 731 -19.24 10.47 18.92
N GLY A 732 -19.84 9.31 18.68
CA GLY A 732 -20.99 8.83 19.44
C GLY A 732 -20.64 8.71 20.93
N LYS A 733 -21.43 9.36 21.78
CA LYS A 733 -21.26 9.35 23.24
C LYS A 733 -22.33 8.45 23.87
N PRO A 734 -21.95 7.47 24.69
CA PRO A 734 -22.92 6.66 25.41
C PRO A 734 -23.74 7.51 26.39
N VAL A 735 -24.98 7.08 26.64
CA VAL A 735 -25.86 7.71 27.62
C VAL A 735 -25.56 7.10 28.99
N PHE A 736 -25.26 7.93 29.99
CA PHE A 736 -25.04 7.49 31.36
C PHE A 736 -26.19 7.91 32.28
N ILE A 737 -26.50 7.09 33.29
CA ILE A 737 -27.40 7.48 34.38
C ILE A 737 -26.80 8.68 35.15
N GLU A 738 -27.62 9.58 35.67
CA GLU A 738 -27.16 10.73 36.48
C GLU A 738 -26.44 10.30 37.77
N PRO A 739 -25.33 10.94 38.17
CA PRO A 739 -24.48 10.49 39.28
C PRO A 739 -25.20 10.19 40.60
N ASP A 740 -26.19 10.98 41.00
CA ASP A 740 -26.90 10.76 42.26
C ASP A 740 -27.82 9.53 42.24
N ALA A 741 -28.33 9.15 41.06
CA ALA A 741 -29.10 7.92 40.90
C ALA A 741 -28.22 6.65 40.89
N ARG A 742 -26.91 6.81 40.63
CA ARG A 742 -25.93 5.70 40.62
C ARG A 742 -25.61 5.20 42.03
N LYS A 743 -25.60 6.08 43.03
CA LYS A 743 -25.15 5.77 44.41
C LYS A 743 -26.06 4.81 45.15
N ASN A 744 -27.34 4.74 44.77
CA ASN A 744 -28.36 3.95 45.47
C ASN A 744 -28.91 2.78 44.63
N SER A 745 -28.23 2.42 43.53
CA SER A 745 -28.67 1.31 42.69
C SER A 745 -27.50 0.58 42.03
N PHE A 746 -27.72 -0.71 41.76
CA PHE A 746 -26.85 -1.53 40.92
C PHE A 746 -27.35 -1.59 39.47
N ASN A 747 -28.20 -0.64 39.07
CA ASN A 747 -28.65 -0.53 37.68
C ASN A 747 -27.44 -0.23 36.79
N GLU A 748 -27.52 -0.72 35.55
CA GLU A 748 -26.46 -0.51 34.55
C GLU A 748 -26.23 0.99 34.32
N VAL A 749 -25.00 1.47 34.58
CA VAL A 749 -24.69 2.91 34.58
C VAL A 749 -24.54 3.46 33.17
N ASP A 750 -23.89 2.70 32.29
CA ASP A 750 -23.72 3.01 30.88
C ASP A 750 -24.85 2.33 30.11
N LEU A 751 -25.71 3.10 29.42
CA LEU A 751 -26.83 2.59 28.63
C LEU A 751 -26.47 2.37 27.14
N GLY A 752 -25.23 2.67 26.73
CA GLY A 752 -24.75 2.54 25.37
C GLY A 752 -25.21 3.66 24.44
N LEU A 753 -25.11 3.39 23.13
CA LEU A 753 -25.54 4.30 22.07
C LEU A 753 -26.97 3.99 21.64
N ASP A 754 -27.75 5.03 21.31
CA ASP A 754 -28.97 4.85 20.52
C ASP A 754 -28.64 4.51 19.06
N GLU A 755 -29.63 4.01 18.32
CA GLU A 755 -29.46 3.56 16.93
C GLU A 755 -28.93 4.65 15.99
N THR A 756 -29.41 5.88 16.13
CA THR A 756 -29.00 7.00 15.27
C THR A 756 -27.55 7.36 15.55
N SER A 757 -27.17 7.44 16.83
CA SER A 757 -25.80 7.70 17.26
C SER A 757 -24.84 6.58 16.83
N ALA A 758 -25.24 5.31 16.92
CA ALA A 758 -24.44 4.16 16.52
C ALA A 758 -24.16 4.15 15.00
N GLN A 759 -25.20 4.35 14.17
CA GLN A 759 -25.01 4.41 12.71
C GLN A 759 -24.14 5.61 12.30
N LYS A 760 -24.36 6.78 12.93
CA LYS A 760 -23.59 8.00 12.67
C LYS A 760 -22.11 7.84 13.03
N ASP A 761 -21.81 7.21 14.17
CA ASP A 761 -20.43 6.95 14.56
C ASP A 761 -19.77 5.90 13.65
N ALA A 762 -20.51 4.86 13.24
CA ALA A 762 -20.02 3.85 12.31
C ALA A 762 -19.67 4.42 10.92
N LEU A 763 -20.38 5.48 10.47
CA LEU A 763 -20.06 6.21 9.23
C LEU A 763 -18.65 6.84 9.23
N LYS A 764 -18.04 7.04 10.40
CA LYS A 764 -16.68 7.58 10.52
C LYS A 764 -15.60 6.63 10.02
N CYS A 765 -15.89 5.34 9.91
CA CYS A 765 -14.92 4.32 9.54
C CYS A 765 -14.28 4.61 8.17
N LEU A 766 -12.95 4.71 8.14
CA LEU A 766 -12.17 5.01 6.94
C LEU A 766 -11.99 3.82 5.98
N ASN A 767 -12.50 2.63 6.33
CA ASN A 767 -12.26 1.39 5.58
C ASN A 767 -10.78 1.13 5.29
N CYS A 768 -9.90 1.30 6.29
CA CYS A 768 -8.44 1.28 6.13
C CYS A 768 -7.91 0.06 5.33
N GLY A 769 -8.52 -1.12 5.50
CA GLY A 769 -8.16 -2.35 4.80
C GLY A 769 -8.81 -2.55 3.43
N GLY A 770 -9.53 -1.56 2.90
CA GLY A 770 -10.39 -1.70 1.71
C GLY A 770 -11.59 -2.59 2.03
N CYS A 771 -11.60 -3.81 1.52
CA CYS A 771 -12.57 -4.84 1.87
C CYS A 771 -12.62 -5.11 3.38
N CYS A 772 -13.82 -5.09 3.97
CA CYS A 772 -14.04 -5.39 5.39
C CYS A 772 -14.11 -6.89 5.73
N GLU A 773 -13.86 -7.76 4.75
CA GLU A 773 -13.87 -9.23 4.90
C GLU A 773 -15.14 -9.82 5.56
N CYS A 774 -16.31 -9.20 5.40
CA CYS A 774 -17.58 -9.70 5.95
C CYS A 774 -18.12 -10.98 5.30
N LYS A 775 -17.46 -11.48 4.25
CA LYS A 775 -17.77 -12.70 3.47
C LYS A 775 -19.15 -12.81 2.83
N LEU A 776 -20.06 -11.84 3.00
CA LEU A 776 -21.35 -11.80 2.30
C LEU A 776 -21.26 -11.99 0.78
N CYS A 777 -20.17 -11.50 0.16
CA CYS A 777 -19.92 -11.71 -1.26
C CYS A 777 -19.71 -13.19 -1.61
N VAL A 778 -19.05 -13.96 -0.74
CA VAL A 778 -18.82 -15.40 -0.88
C VAL A 778 -20.15 -16.12 -0.85
N ASP A 779 -20.98 -15.84 0.16
CA ASP A 779 -22.29 -16.49 0.35
C ASP A 779 -23.21 -16.26 -0.86
N GLN A 780 -23.13 -15.07 -1.46
CA GLN A 780 -23.93 -14.72 -2.63
C GLN A 780 -23.39 -15.31 -3.95
N CYS A 781 -22.15 -15.78 -3.99
CA CYS A 781 -21.48 -16.23 -5.22
C CYS A 781 -21.84 -17.67 -5.59
N LYS A 782 -22.90 -17.85 -6.38
CA LYS A 782 -23.33 -19.17 -6.89
C LYS A 782 -22.26 -19.92 -7.70
N ALA A 783 -21.31 -19.21 -8.30
CA ALA A 783 -20.21 -19.81 -9.06
C ALA A 783 -19.04 -20.25 -8.16
N GLU A 784 -19.08 -19.97 -6.85
CA GLU A 784 -18.00 -20.27 -5.90
C GLU A 784 -16.63 -19.72 -6.34
N ALA A 785 -16.67 -18.58 -7.03
CA ALA A 785 -15.48 -17.98 -7.62
C ALA A 785 -14.68 -17.15 -6.62
N ILE A 786 -15.27 -16.71 -5.50
CA ILE A 786 -14.62 -15.78 -4.56
C ILE A 786 -13.79 -16.56 -3.54
N ASP A 787 -12.53 -16.19 -3.39
CA ASP A 787 -11.60 -16.77 -2.43
C ASP A 787 -10.63 -15.70 -1.90
N HIS A 788 -10.84 -15.31 -0.64
CA HIS A 788 -10.06 -14.27 0.03
C HIS A 788 -8.65 -14.70 0.45
N ASN A 789 -8.28 -15.97 0.25
CA ASN A 789 -6.99 -16.53 0.62
C ASN A 789 -6.03 -16.66 -0.57
N VAL A 790 -6.48 -16.31 -1.79
CA VAL A 790 -5.61 -16.23 -2.97
C VAL A 790 -4.48 -15.24 -2.68
N LYS A 791 -3.24 -15.66 -2.92
CA LYS A 791 -2.04 -14.84 -2.80
C LYS A 791 -1.56 -14.35 -4.16
N ASP A 792 -0.73 -13.32 -4.13
CA ASP A 792 0.01 -12.85 -5.31
C ASP A 792 0.87 -13.98 -5.90
N GLU A 793 0.95 -14.01 -7.23
CA GLU A 793 1.67 -15.04 -8.00
C GLU A 793 2.82 -14.37 -8.75
N LYS A 794 4.07 -14.81 -8.50
CA LYS A 794 5.24 -14.36 -9.25
C LYS A 794 5.53 -15.31 -10.41
N GLN A 795 5.59 -14.76 -11.62
CA GLN A 795 5.91 -15.51 -12.85
C GLN A 795 7.16 -14.94 -13.50
N ILE A 796 8.07 -15.81 -13.93
CA ILE A 796 9.27 -15.44 -14.69
C ILE A 796 8.99 -15.71 -16.17
N ILE A 797 9.19 -14.69 -17.02
CA ILE A 797 8.94 -14.75 -18.46
C ILE A 797 10.23 -14.41 -19.21
N ASP A 798 10.62 -15.28 -20.12
CA ASP A 798 11.73 -15.03 -21.04
C ASP A 798 11.21 -14.39 -22.34
N ALA A 799 11.83 -13.28 -22.76
CA ALA A 799 11.43 -12.50 -23.92
C ALA A 799 12.65 -11.89 -24.65
N GLY A 800 12.56 -11.69 -25.97
CA GLY A 800 13.63 -11.02 -26.72
C GLY A 800 13.49 -9.52 -26.82
N SER A 801 12.27 -9.02 -26.70
CA SER A 801 11.95 -7.59 -26.75
C SER A 801 10.90 -7.18 -25.74
N ILE A 802 10.95 -5.89 -25.38
CA ILE A 802 10.01 -5.26 -24.45
C ILE A 802 9.47 -3.99 -25.09
N ILE A 803 8.15 -3.78 -25.08
CA ILE A 803 7.49 -2.54 -25.49
C ILE A 803 6.88 -1.88 -24.25
N ILE A 804 7.27 -0.63 -23.97
CA ILE A 804 6.73 0.18 -22.90
C ILE A 804 5.59 1.04 -23.45
N ALA A 805 4.39 0.84 -22.91
CA ALA A 805 3.14 1.45 -23.35
C ALA A 805 2.29 1.94 -22.16
N THR A 806 2.94 2.47 -21.12
CA THR A 806 2.32 2.78 -19.82
C THR A 806 1.38 3.98 -19.80
N GLY A 807 1.22 4.70 -20.92
CA GLY A 807 0.34 5.86 -21.03
C GLY A 807 0.86 7.11 -20.32
N PHE A 808 -0.07 7.91 -19.78
CA PHE A 808 0.17 9.22 -19.17
C PHE A 808 -0.73 9.40 -17.95
N ASP A 809 -0.53 10.45 -17.14
CA ASP A 809 -1.47 10.90 -16.11
C ASP A 809 -2.05 12.27 -16.48
N PRO A 810 -3.35 12.55 -16.24
CA PRO A 810 -3.88 13.90 -16.35
C PRO A 810 -3.35 14.76 -15.19
N LEU A 811 -2.90 15.98 -15.49
CA LEU A 811 -2.47 16.93 -14.46
C LEU A 811 -3.59 17.18 -13.44
N ASN A 812 -3.23 17.14 -12.16
CA ASN A 812 -4.06 17.61 -11.05
C ASN A 812 -3.95 19.14 -10.92
N PRO A 813 -4.99 19.94 -11.23
CA PRO A 813 -4.91 21.39 -11.22
C PRO A 813 -5.14 22.01 -9.83
N SER A 814 -5.28 21.22 -8.75
CA SER A 814 -5.43 21.72 -7.38
C SER A 814 -4.37 22.73 -6.91
N PRO A 815 -3.10 22.68 -7.37
CA PRO A 815 -2.11 23.73 -7.07
C PRO A 815 -2.41 25.08 -7.75
N MET A 816 -3.16 25.10 -8.85
CA MET A 816 -3.52 26.31 -9.62
C MET A 816 -4.70 27.04 -8.99
N LYS A 817 -4.48 27.66 -7.83
CA LYS A 817 -5.53 28.29 -7.02
C LYS A 817 -6.37 29.33 -7.78
N GLN A 818 -5.81 29.98 -8.79
CA GLN A 818 -6.52 30.96 -9.63
C GLN A 818 -7.68 30.36 -10.43
N TYR A 819 -7.69 29.04 -10.65
CA TYR A 819 -8.78 28.34 -11.36
C TYR A 819 -9.79 27.68 -10.40
N GLY A 820 -9.55 27.74 -9.08
CA GLY A 820 -10.52 27.30 -8.07
C GLY A 820 -10.93 25.83 -8.15
N TYR A 821 -10.15 24.95 -8.79
CA TYR A 821 -10.40 23.51 -8.78
C TYR A 821 -10.31 22.96 -7.35
N GLY A 822 -11.26 22.08 -6.98
CA GLY A 822 -11.44 21.57 -5.62
C GLY A 822 -12.07 22.56 -4.64
N LYS A 823 -12.11 23.86 -4.97
CA LYS A 823 -12.79 24.90 -4.17
C LYS A 823 -14.20 25.18 -4.70
N TYR A 824 -14.35 25.32 -6.01
CA TYR A 824 -15.61 25.64 -6.66
C TYR A 824 -16.25 24.39 -7.25
N THR A 825 -17.51 24.14 -6.88
CA THR A 825 -18.21 22.88 -7.16
C THR A 825 -18.29 22.57 -8.66
N ASN A 826 -18.59 23.57 -9.50
CA ASN A 826 -18.83 23.41 -10.94
C ASN A 826 -17.60 23.66 -11.83
N VAL A 827 -16.39 23.50 -11.27
CA VAL A 827 -15.13 23.46 -12.03
C VAL A 827 -14.71 22.01 -12.22
N PHE A 828 -14.70 21.54 -13.46
CA PHE A 828 -14.36 20.17 -13.83
C PHE A 828 -13.05 20.13 -14.59
N THR A 829 -12.26 19.08 -14.39
CA THR A 829 -11.20 18.68 -15.34
C THR A 829 -11.81 18.09 -16.61
N ASN A 830 -11.00 18.05 -17.68
CA ASN A 830 -11.38 17.39 -18.92
C ASN A 830 -11.78 15.92 -18.72
N LEU A 831 -11.07 15.17 -17.87
CA LEU A 831 -11.39 13.75 -17.67
C LEU A 831 -12.67 13.55 -16.85
N GLU A 832 -12.94 14.38 -15.84
CA GLU A 832 -14.24 14.38 -15.14
C GLU A 832 -15.37 14.67 -16.13
N PHE A 833 -15.19 15.66 -17.00
CA PHE A 833 -16.17 16.02 -18.02
C PHE A 833 -16.42 14.89 -19.03
N GLU A 834 -15.38 14.15 -19.45
CA GLU A 834 -15.55 12.93 -20.26
C GLU A 834 -16.42 11.89 -19.57
N ARG A 835 -16.21 11.69 -18.26
CA ARG A 835 -17.01 10.74 -17.49
C ARG A 835 -18.48 11.17 -17.44
N LEU A 836 -18.78 12.46 -17.31
CA LEU A 836 -20.17 12.95 -17.40
C LEU A 836 -20.80 12.62 -18.77
N SER A 837 -20.03 12.78 -19.85
CA SER A 837 -20.53 12.52 -21.21
C SER A 837 -20.76 11.04 -21.50
N ASN A 838 -20.03 10.15 -20.84
CA ASN A 838 -20.05 8.73 -21.11
C ASN A 838 -21.32 8.06 -20.57
N ALA A 839 -21.96 7.23 -21.40
CA ALA A 839 -23.20 6.52 -21.05
C ALA A 839 -23.09 5.61 -19.80
N THR A 840 -21.89 5.13 -19.48
CA THR A 840 -21.61 4.30 -18.28
C THR A 840 -21.05 5.10 -17.11
N GLY A 841 -20.90 6.42 -17.27
CA GLY A 841 -20.38 7.33 -16.25
C GLY A 841 -21.42 7.72 -15.19
N PRO A 842 -21.05 8.63 -14.27
CA PRO A 842 -21.88 9.03 -13.11
C PRO A 842 -23.27 9.56 -13.49
N THR A 843 -23.39 10.27 -14.61
CA THR A 843 -24.63 10.94 -15.05
C THR A 843 -25.30 10.25 -16.23
N SER A 844 -24.90 9.01 -16.54
CA SER A 844 -25.45 8.21 -17.65
C SER A 844 -25.44 8.96 -19.00
N GLY A 845 -24.36 9.71 -19.25
CA GLY A 845 -24.13 10.44 -20.50
C GLY A 845 -24.72 11.85 -20.59
N LYS A 846 -25.27 12.38 -19.49
CA LYS A 846 -25.81 13.74 -19.41
C LYS A 846 -24.79 14.71 -18.80
N PHE A 847 -24.60 15.88 -19.40
CA PHE A 847 -23.81 16.94 -18.78
C PHE A 847 -24.67 17.67 -17.76
N LEU A 848 -24.37 17.48 -16.47
CA LEU A 848 -25.10 18.06 -15.36
C LEU A 848 -24.13 18.80 -14.45
N LYS A 849 -24.61 19.90 -13.84
CA LYS A 849 -23.88 20.59 -12.77
C LYS A 849 -23.86 19.73 -11.50
N ARG A 850 -22.86 19.93 -10.65
CA ARG A 850 -22.82 19.35 -9.31
C ARG A 850 -23.74 20.14 -8.37
N ASP A 851 -24.32 19.45 -7.40
CA ASP A 851 -25.05 20.10 -6.30
C ASP A 851 -24.07 20.90 -5.43
N LEU A 852 -24.44 22.13 -5.04
CA LEU A 852 -23.56 23.02 -4.28
C LEU A 852 -23.28 22.53 -2.85
N ASN A 853 -24.19 21.74 -2.27
CA ASN A 853 -24.05 21.20 -0.93
C ASN A 853 -23.46 19.78 -0.93
N ASP A 854 -23.59 19.05 -2.04
CA ASP A 854 -23.12 17.67 -2.18
C ASP A 854 -22.47 17.45 -3.57
N PRO A 855 -21.14 17.61 -3.70
CA PRO A 855 -20.43 17.47 -4.98
C PRO A 855 -20.53 16.08 -5.64
N MET A 856 -21.06 15.07 -4.93
CA MET A 856 -21.32 13.74 -5.47
C MET A 856 -22.71 13.61 -6.12
N LYS A 857 -23.58 14.61 -5.95
CA LYS A 857 -24.88 14.69 -6.60
C LYS A 857 -24.84 15.66 -7.78
N PHE A 858 -25.71 15.40 -8.74
CA PHE A 858 -25.83 16.18 -9.97
C PHE A 858 -27.24 16.73 -10.12
N THR A 859 -27.36 17.96 -10.61
CA THR A 859 -28.62 18.68 -10.74
C THR A 859 -29.10 18.70 -12.20
N ASP A 860 -29.12 19.86 -12.82
CA ASP A 860 -29.64 20.19 -14.13
C ASP A 860 -28.49 20.49 -15.13
N PRO A 861 -28.78 20.42 -16.44
CA PRO A 861 -27.81 20.80 -17.47
C PRO A 861 -27.39 22.27 -17.39
N PRO A 862 -26.11 22.60 -17.68
CA PRO A 862 -25.65 23.99 -17.69
C PRO A 862 -26.18 24.76 -18.90
N LYS A 863 -26.57 26.02 -18.70
CA LYS A 863 -26.97 26.94 -19.80
C LYS A 863 -25.79 27.68 -20.43
N SER A 864 -24.69 27.83 -19.68
CA SER A 864 -23.48 28.51 -20.13
C SER A 864 -22.22 27.81 -19.60
N VAL A 865 -21.24 27.61 -20.47
CA VAL A 865 -20.02 26.85 -20.17
C VAL A 865 -18.78 27.55 -20.71
N ALA A 866 -17.72 27.64 -19.91
CA ALA A 866 -16.39 28.06 -20.36
C ALA A 866 -15.42 26.89 -20.41
N ILE A 867 -14.74 26.73 -21.54
CA ILE A 867 -13.71 25.72 -21.77
C ILE A 867 -12.36 26.42 -21.83
N LEU A 868 -11.49 26.12 -20.86
CA LEU A 868 -10.21 26.79 -20.70
C LEU A 868 -9.08 25.90 -21.21
N HIS A 869 -8.35 26.39 -22.22
CA HIS A 869 -7.25 25.65 -22.84
C HIS A 869 -5.94 25.85 -22.08
N CYS A 870 -4.97 24.97 -22.33
CA CYS A 870 -3.59 25.11 -21.85
C CYS A 870 -3.48 25.20 -20.32
N ILE A 871 -4.30 24.45 -19.58
CA ILE A 871 -4.19 24.39 -18.11
C ILE A 871 -2.99 23.53 -17.75
N GLY A 872 -1.89 24.19 -17.37
CA GLY A 872 -0.59 23.56 -17.06
C GLY A 872 0.25 23.12 -18.25
N SER A 873 -0.16 23.44 -19.48
CA SER A 873 0.67 23.27 -20.68
C SER A 873 1.04 24.64 -21.24
N ARG A 874 2.23 24.76 -21.82
CA ARG A 874 2.79 26.04 -22.29
C ARG A 874 2.78 27.08 -21.16
N ASP A 875 3.20 26.64 -19.98
CA ASP A 875 3.23 27.42 -18.74
C ASP A 875 4.56 27.18 -18.03
N ILE A 876 5.39 28.21 -17.91
CA ILE A 876 6.73 28.11 -17.29
C ILE A 876 6.67 27.74 -15.80
N ASN A 877 5.53 27.95 -15.14
CA ASN A 877 5.35 27.55 -13.74
C ASN A 877 5.02 26.06 -13.59
N TYR A 878 4.72 25.39 -14.71
CA TYR A 878 4.35 23.97 -14.78
C TYR A 878 5.11 23.35 -15.96
N HIS A 879 4.44 23.11 -17.10
CA HIS A 879 5.06 22.49 -18.26
C HIS A 879 5.19 23.45 -19.44
N GLU A 880 6.41 23.67 -19.94
CA GLU A 880 6.67 24.49 -21.13
C GLU A 880 6.18 23.85 -22.43
N TYR A 881 5.97 22.53 -22.45
CA TYR A 881 5.51 21.80 -23.63
C TYR A 881 4.00 21.93 -23.86
N CYS A 882 3.56 21.55 -25.07
CA CYS A 882 2.15 21.46 -25.43
C CYS A 882 1.64 20.02 -25.32
N SER A 883 0.49 19.82 -24.70
CA SER A 883 -0.15 18.49 -24.59
C SER A 883 -0.78 17.94 -25.89
N ARG A 884 -0.64 18.67 -27.01
CA ARG A 884 -1.06 18.35 -28.40
C ARG A 884 -2.54 18.02 -28.66
N THR A 885 -3.30 17.55 -27.68
CA THR A 885 -4.67 17.02 -27.83
C THR A 885 -5.75 17.93 -27.26
N CYS A 886 -5.39 18.87 -26.37
CA CYS A 886 -6.33 19.70 -25.61
C CYS A 886 -7.22 20.58 -26.47
N CYS A 887 -6.69 21.17 -27.53
CA CYS A 887 -7.50 21.97 -28.46
C CYS A 887 -8.59 21.11 -29.11
N MET A 888 -8.28 19.86 -29.47
CA MET A 888 -9.21 19.00 -30.19
C MET A 888 -10.28 18.40 -29.28
N TYR A 889 -9.93 17.94 -28.07
CA TYR A 889 -10.97 17.49 -27.15
C TYR A 889 -11.83 18.65 -26.64
N ALA A 890 -11.31 19.88 -26.56
CA ALA A 890 -12.10 21.06 -26.23
C ALA A 890 -13.14 21.37 -27.31
N LEU A 891 -12.77 21.28 -28.59
CA LEU A 891 -13.72 21.38 -29.70
C LEU A 891 -14.76 20.26 -29.65
N LYS A 892 -14.34 19.04 -29.32
CA LYS A 892 -15.24 17.91 -29.10
C LYS A 892 -16.23 18.22 -27.98
N TYR A 893 -15.79 18.76 -26.85
CA TYR A 893 -16.68 19.14 -25.74
C TYR A 893 -17.66 20.24 -26.14
N ALA A 894 -17.21 21.25 -26.87
CA ALA A 894 -18.07 22.31 -27.34
C ALA A 894 -19.19 21.79 -28.26
N HIS A 895 -18.85 20.90 -29.19
CA HIS A 895 -19.83 20.21 -30.04
C HIS A 895 -20.82 19.39 -29.21
N LEU A 896 -20.31 18.55 -28.30
CA LEU A 896 -21.16 17.68 -27.48
C LEU A 896 -22.08 18.47 -26.53
N LEU A 897 -21.65 19.64 -26.04
CA LEU A 897 -22.50 20.53 -25.25
C LEU A 897 -23.68 21.06 -26.08
N LYS A 898 -23.42 21.51 -27.31
CA LYS A 898 -24.48 21.95 -28.23
C LYS A 898 -25.47 20.81 -28.56
N ASP A 899 -24.94 19.61 -28.79
CA ASP A 899 -25.74 18.42 -29.14
C ASP A 899 -26.57 17.92 -27.95
N LYS A 900 -25.97 17.78 -26.75
CA LYS A 900 -26.61 17.12 -25.60
C LYS A 900 -27.34 18.07 -24.64
N CYS A 901 -26.93 19.34 -24.53
CA CYS A 901 -27.56 20.33 -23.64
C CYS A 901 -28.56 21.25 -24.36
N GLY A 902 -28.52 21.30 -25.69
CA GLY A 902 -29.35 22.17 -26.52
C GLY A 902 -28.52 23.21 -27.27
N HIS A 903 -28.93 23.53 -28.50
CA HIS A 903 -28.21 24.45 -29.38
C HIS A 903 -28.14 25.89 -28.86
N ASP A 904 -29.04 26.27 -27.95
CA ASP A 904 -29.08 27.54 -27.24
C ASP A 904 -28.03 27.65 -26.11
N THR A 905 -27.45 26.54 -25.65
CA THR A 905 -26.37 26.52 -24.65
C THR A 905 -25.21 27.40 -25.10
N ILE A 906 -24.79 28.36 -24.27
CA ILE A 906 -23.71 29.28 -24.62
C ILE A 906 -22.36 28.68 -24.23
N VAL A 907 -21.50 28.43 -25.23
CA VAL A 907 -20.18 27.82 -24.99
C VAL A 907 -19.07 28.79 -25.38
N TYR A 908 -18.13 29.02 -24.46
CA TYR A 908 -16.95 29.86 -24.65
C TYR A 908 -15.68 29.00 -24.67
N ASN A 909 -14.83 29.17 -25.68
CA ASN A 909 -13.50 28.56 -25.73
C ASN A 909 -12.44 29.65 -25.54
N PHE A 910 -11.68 29.56 -24.45
CA PHE A 910 -10.56 30.46 -24.14
C PHE A 910 -9.24 29.80 -24.54
N TYR A 911 -8.60 30.31 -25.58
CA TYR A 911 -7.42 29.69 -26.19
C TYR A 911 -6.31 30.70 -26.50
N ILE A 912 -5.07 30.20 -26.62
CA ILE A 912 -3.93 30.99 -27.13
C ILE A 912 -3.80 30.79 -28.64
N ASP A 913 -3.67 29.52 -29.05
CA ASP A 913 -3.62 29.05 -30.44
C ASP A 913 -4.47 27.79 -30.58
N MET A 914 -5.21 27.65 -31.68
CA MET A 914 -5.92 26.42 -32.02
C MET A 914 -4.98 25.48 -32.79
N ARG A 915 -4.56 24.38 -32.16
CA ARG A 915 -3.60 23.42 -32.74
C ARG A 915 -4.30 22.23 -33.40
N CYS A 916 -4.94 22.49 -34.53
CA CYS A 916 -5.75 21.53 -35.29
C CYS A 916 -4.97 20.90 -36.45
N PHE A 917 -3.83 20.25 -36.17
CA PHE A 917 -2.84 19.85 -37.20
C PHE A 917 -3.09 18.49 -37.88
N GLY A 918 -4.00 17.67 -37.36
CA GLY A 918 -4.31 16.34 -37.91
C GLY A 918 -5.28 16.38 -39.09
N LYS A 919 -5.42 15.27 -39.81
CA LYS A 919 -6.39 15.16 -40.91
C LYS A 919 -7.82 15.32 -40.39
N GLY A 920 -8.58 16.28 -40.95
CA GLY A 920 -9.95 16.55 -40.52
C GLY A 920 -10.06 17.46 -39.30
N TYR A 921 -8.95 17.92 -38.72
CA TYR A 921 -8.96 18.64 -37.44
C TYR A 921 -9.37 20.11 -37.63
N GLU A 922 -8.84 20.75 -38.68
CA GLU A 922 -9.19 22.12 -39.06
C GLU A 922 -10.64 22.20 -39.55
N GLU A 923 -11.10 21.20 -40.31
CA GLU A 923 -12.49 21.07 -40.74
C GLU A 923 -13.43 20.91 -39.55
N PHE A 924 -13.03 20.12 -38.55
CA PHE A 924 -13.77 19.99 -37.30
C PHE A 924 -13.80 21.29 -36.50
N PHE A 925 -12.71 22.05 -36.47
CA PHE A 925 -12.68 23.38 -35.87
C PHE A 925 -13.68 24.33 -36.54
N LYS A 926 -13.68 24.41 -37.87
CA LYS A 926 -14.63 25.24 -38.64
C LYS A 926 -16.08 24.86 -38.36
N LYS A 927 -16.38 23.55 -38.34
CA LYS A 927 -17.71 23.05 -37.98
C LYS A 927 -18.17 23.56 -36.60
N VAL A 928 -17.31 23.49 -35.60
CA VAL A 928 -17.63 23.96 -34.24
C VAL A 928 -17.82 25.48 -34.19
N GLN A 929 -17.11 26.25 -35.04
CA GLN A 929 -17.36 27.70 -35.18
C GLN A 929 -18.75 27.96 -35.79
N GLU A 930 -19.14 27.20 -36.81
CA GLU A 930 -20.46 27.30 -37.47
C GLU A 930 -21.62 26.93 -36.52
N GLU A 931 -21.37 26.10 -35.50
CA GLU A 931 -22.32 25.77 -34.43
C GLU A 931 -22.54 26.92 -33.42
N GLY A 932 -21.90 28.08 -33.62
CA GLY A 932 -22.12 29.28 -32.83
C GLY A 932 -21.35 29.32 -31.50
N VAL A 933 -20.30 28.50 -31.36
CA VAL A 933 -19.40 28.52 -30.20
C VAL A 933 -18.56 29.81 -30.20
N LYS A 934 -18.45 30.46 -29.04
CA LYS A 934 -17.72 31.71 -28.88
C LYS A 934 -16.22 31.43 -28.70
N MET A 935 -15.42 31.78 -29.70
CA MET A 935 -13.98 31.59 -29.69
C MET A 935 -13.28 32.86 -29.18
N ILE A 936 -12.67 32.79 -28.00
CA ILE A 936 -11.96 33.92 -27.36
C ILE A 936 -10.47 33.63 -27.38
N ARG A 937 -9.70 34.47 -28.08
CA ARG A 937 -8.24 34.35 -28.12
C ARG A 937 -7.65 35.06 -26.90
N GLY A 938 -7.60 34.34 -25.79
CA GLY A 938 -7.10 34.78 -24.51
C GLY A 938 -6.94 33.62 -23.54
N LYS A 939 -5.80 33.53 -22.86
CA LYS A 939 -5.66 32.59 -21.72
C LYS A 939 -6.49 33.15 -20.56
N ALA A 940 -7.33 32.31 -19.96
CA ALA A 940 -8.07 32.69 -18.77
C ALA A 940 -7.09 32.97 -17.61
N GLY A 941 -7.26 34.13 -16.97
CA GLY A 941 -6.43 34.60 -15.87
C GLY A 941 -6.89 34.06 -14.52
N SER A 942 -8.19 34.16 -14.23
CA SER A 942 -8.75 33.72 -12.95
C SER A 942 -10.23 33.34 -13.04
N ILE A 943 -10.68 32.55 -12.07
CA ILE A 943 -12.08 32.20 -11.85
C ILE A 943 -12.47 32.64 -10.44
N THR A 944 -13.63 33.28 -10.32
CA THR A 944 -14.29 33.54 -9.03
C THR A 944 -15.69 32.94 -9.03
N GLN A 945 -16.27 32.71 -7.86
CA GLN A 945 -17.63 32.18 -7.71
C GLN A 945 -18.45 33.09 -6.80
N ASP A 946 -19.70 33.35 -7.16
CA ASP A 946 -20.66 34.06 -6.32
C ASP A 946 -21.39 33.12 -5.32
N SER A 947 -22.28 33.67 -4.49
CA SER A 947 -23.05 32.89 -3.52
C SER A 947 -24.08 31.94 -4.15
N ASN A 948 -24.46 32.16 -5.41
CA ASN A 948 -25.43 31.33 -6.14
C ASN A 948 -24.75 30.22 -6.95
N GLY A 949 -23.42 30.14 -6.88
CA GLY A 949 -22.61 29.14 -7.57
C GLY A 949 -22.24 29.50 -9.01
N ILE A 950 -22.56 30.71 -9.48
CA ILE A 950 -22.19 31.22 -10.81
C ILE A 950 -20.69 31.55 -10.82
N LEU A 951 -20.01 31.13 -11.89
CA LEU A 951 -18.57 31.28 -12.07
C LEU A 951 -18.28 32.45 -13.01
N THR A 952 -17.38 33.34 -12.61
CA THR A 952 -16.91 34.45 -13.44
C THR A 952 -15.50 34.14 -13.93
N VAL A 953 -15.32 34.05 -15.25
CA VAL A 953 -14.02 33.86 -15.90
C VAL A 953 -13.48 35.21 -16.37
N THR A 954 -12.31 35.60 -15.86
CA THR A 954 -11.61 36.82 -16.29
C THR A 954 -10.50 36.47 -17.26
N ALA A 955 -10.49 37.11 -18.43
CA ALA A 955 -9.46 36.93 -19.46
C ALA A 955 -9.30 38.18 -20.30
N GLU A 956 -8.15 38.35 -20.97
CA GLU A 956 -7.99 39.36 -22.02
C GLU A 956 -8.33 38.73 -23.37
N ASP A 957 -9.26 39.31 -24.13
CA ASP A 957 -9.37 39.01 -25.56
C ASP A 957 -8.29 39.78 -26.33
N THR A 958 -7.22 39.07 -26.68
CA THR A 958 -6.04 39.63 -27.33
C THR A 958 -6.30 40.14 -28.74
N LEU A 959 -7.40 39.73 -29.39
CA LEU A 959 -7.77 40.25 -30.73
C LEU A 959 -8.42 41.63 -30.65
N SER A 960 -9.14 41.91 -29.56
CA SER A 960 -9.79 43.20 -29.32
C SER A 960 -9.07 44.08 -28.29
N ALA A 961 -8.03 43.54 -27.63
CA ALA A 961 -7.30 44.17 -26.52
C ALA A 961 -8.23 44.62 -25.38
N ARG A 962 -9.25 43.80 -25.07
CA ARG A 962 -10.25 44.08 -24.03
C ARG A 962 -10.21 43.03 -22.94
N MET A 963 -10.30 43.50 -21.70
CA MET A 963 -10.58 42.62 -20.56
C MET A 963 -12.04 42.17 -20.61
N LEU A 964 -12.23 40.86 -20.54
CA LEU A 964 -13.54 40.20 -20.48
C LEU A 964 -13.74 39.62 -19.08
N SER A 965 -14.98 39.73 -18.61
CA SER A 965 -15.47 39.08 -17.40
C SER A 965 -16.76 38.36 -17.77
N ILE A 966 -16.69 37.03 -17.93
CA ILE A 966 -17.80 36.23 -18.47
C ILE A 966 -18.36 35.33 -17.38
N GLU A 967 -19.67 35.45 -17.14
CA GLU A 967 -20.41 34.61 -16.21
C GLU A 967 -20.87 33.32 -16.88
N VAL A 968 -20.56 32.19 -16.26
CA VAL A 968 -20.93 30.85 -16.72
C VAL A 968 -21.39 29.97 -15.55
N GLU A 969 -22.22 28.97 -15.84
CA GLU A 969 -22.67 28.01 -14.83
C GLU A 969 -21.68 26.85 -14.63
N MET A 970 -20.78 26.62 -15.57
CA MET A 970 -19.80 25.53 -15.55
C MET A 970 -18.48 25.93 -16.20
N VAL A 971 -17.36 25.47 -15.64
CA VAL A 971 -16.02 25.64 -16.25
C VAL A 971 -15.37 24.28 -16.44
N ILE A 972 -14.73 24.07 -17.60
CA ILE A 972 -13.98 22.87 -17.97
C ILE A 972 -12.50 23.24 -18.14
N LEU A 973 -11.64 22.61 -17.36
CA LEU A 973 -10.19 22.78 -17.39
C LEU A 973 -9.57 21.73 -18.32
N CYS A 974 -8.98 22.16 -19.42
CA CYS A 974 -8.25 21.29 -20.34
C CYS A 974 -6.82 21.09 -19.82
N THR A 975 -6.65 20.13 -18.91
CA THR A 975 -5.38 19.92 -18.18
C THR A 975 -4.32 19.25 -19.05
N ALA A 976 -3.05 19.46 -18.64
CA ALA A 976 -1.90 18.88 -19.30
C ALA A 976 -1.88 17.34 -19.20
N MET A 977 -1.28 16.69 -20.20
CA MET A 977 -0.82 15.31 -20.08
C MET A 977 0.55 15.33 -19.40
N GLU A 978 0.70 14.54 -18.35
CA GLU A 978 1.94 14.36 -17.59
C GLU A 978 2.48 12.95 -17.80
N PRO A 979 3.80 12.76 -17.69
CA PRO A 979 4.33 11.41 -17.54
C PRO A 979 3.70 10.74 -16.32
N ARG A 980 3.58 9.41 -16.35
CA ARG A 980 3.05 8.66 -15.20
C ARG A 980 3.86 9.01 -13.94
N SER A 981 3.17 9.17 -12.81
CA SER A 981 3.79 9.46 -11.51
C SER A 981 4.92 8.50 -11.10
N ASN A 982 4.92 7.27 -11.63
CA ASN A 982 5.96 6.26 -11.41
C ASN A 982 6.95 6.10 -12.59
N ALA A 983 7.06 7.08 -13.49
CA ALA A 983 7.94 7.02 -14.67
C ALA A 983 9.41 6.78 -14.30
N GLU A 984 9.91 7.38 -13.22
CA GLU A 984 11.29 7.16 -12.77
C GLU A 984 11.56 5.73 -12.27
N GLU A 985 10.55 5.08 -11.68
CA GLU A 985 10.64 3.69 -11.26
C GLU A 985 10.69 2.77 -12.48
N VAL A 986 9.83 3.03 -13.47
CA VAL A 986 9.83 2.31 -14.77
C VAL A 986 11.16 2.52 -15.49
N MET A 987 11.68 3.75 -15.53
CA MET A 987 12.98 4.07 -16.11
C MET A 987 14.09 3.21 -15.50
N ARG A 988 14.15 3.13 -14.17
CA ARG A 988 15.13 2.30 -13.45
C ARG A 988 14.95 0.81 -13.75
N LYS A 989 13.71 0.31 -13.71
CA LYS A 989 13.40 -1.12 -13.95
C LYS A 989 13.80 -1.58 -15.36
N PHE A 990 13.51 -0.78 -16.38
CA PHE A 990 13.75 -1.15 -17.78
C PHE A 990 15.06 -0.60 -18.36
N GLY A 991 15.79 0.22 -17.59
CA GLY A 991 17.04 0.84 -18.00
C GLY A 991 16.89 1.80 -19.19
N ILE A 992 15.77 2.52 -19.29
CA ILE A 992 15.51 3.50 -20.37
C ILE A 992 15.85 4.93 -19.93
N GLY A 993 15.78 5.90 -20.84
CA GLY A 993 16.02 7.32 -20.53
C GLY A 993 14.73 8.13 -20.34
N ILE A 994 14.82 9.26 -19.65
CA ILE A 994 13.76 10.28 -19.52
C ILE A 994 14.25 11.58 -20.17
N GLY A 995 13.39 12.22 -20.96
CA GLY A 995 13.62 13.50 -21.61
C GLY A 995 13.47 14.69 -20.65
N ALA A 996 13.83 15.88 -21.13
CA ALA A 996 13.69 17.11 -20.34
C ALA A 996 12.22 17.48 -20.04
N ASP A 997 11.28 16.90 -20.79
CA ASP A 997 9.83 17.01 -20.60
C ASP A 997 9.26 15.96 -19.61
N GLY A 998 10.10 15.10 -19.06
CA GLY A 998 9.71 14.06 -18.09
C GLY A 998 9.16 12.77 -18.71
N PHE A 999 8.95 12.71 -20.03
CA PHE A 999 8.52 11.50 -20.73
C PHE A 999 9.70 10.59 -21.10
N PHE A 1000 9.42 9.36 -21.54
CA PHE A 1000 10.50 8.44 -21.94
C PHE A 1000 11.16 8.89 -23.24
N GLN A 1001 12.49 8.86 -23.23
CA GLN A 1001 13.32 9.35 -24.32
C GLN A 1001 13.54 8.28 -25.40
N GLU A 1002 13.20 8.60 -26.64
CA GLU A 1002 13.57 7.80 -27.81
C GLU A 1002 15.07 7.88 -28.15
N GLU A 1003 15.57 6.93 -28.93
CA GLU A 1003 16.98 6.91 -29.38
C GLU A 1003 17.27 8.09 -30.31
N HIS A 1004 16.35 8.42 -31.23
CA HIS A 1004 16.45 9.61 -32.07
C HIS A 1004 15.06 10.08 -32.55
N PRO A 1005 14.71 11.37 -32.40
CA PRO A 1005 13.36 11.88 -32.70
C PRO A 1005 12.82 11.59 -34.10
N LYS A 1006 13.70 11.36 -35.08
CA LYS A 1006 13.34 11.14 -36.49
C LYS A 1006 13.78 9.80 -37.07
N LEU A 1007 14.88 9.25 -36.57
CA LEU A 1007 15.53 8.07 -37.16
C LEU A 1007 15.10 6.79 -36.44
N ALA A 1008 14.80 6.90 -35.16
CA ALA A 1008 14.43 5.79 -34.30
C ALA A 1008 13.42 6.29 -33.25
N PRO A 1009 12.23 6.76 -33.66
CA PRO A 1009 11.26 7.43 -32.78
C PRO A 1009 10.53 6.50 -31.81
N VAL A 1010 10.70 5.19 -31.97
CA VAL A 1010 10.11 4.15 -31.10
C VAL A 1010 11.16 3.32 -30.38
N SER A 1011 12.43 3.42 -30.76
CA SER A 1011 13.53 2.72 -30.09
C SER A 1011 14.01 3.53 -28.91
N THR A 1012 14.57 2.86 -27.91
CA THR A 1012 15.26 3.53 -26.80
C THR A 1012 16.77 3.33 -26.93
N PRO A 1013 17.60 4.11 -26.19
CA PRO A 1013 19.02 3.84 -26.07
C PRO A 1013 19.34 2.41 -25.57
N SER A 1014 18.39 1.77 -24.88
CA SER A 1014 18.50 0.38 -24.46
C SER A 1014 17.97 -0.56 -25.53
N SER A 1015 18.90 -1.23 -26.22
CA SER A 1015 18.58 -2.15 -27.31
C SER A 1015 17.60 -3.25 -26.86
N GLY A 1016 16.58 -3.51 -27.68
CA GLY A 1016 15.52 -4.48 -27.39
C GLY A 1016 14.37 -3.93 -26.54
N VAL A 1017 14.45 -2.67 -26.08
CA VAL A 1017 13.37 -1.98 -25.38
C VAL A 1017 12.84 -0.83 -26.25
N PHE A 1018 11.53 -0.81 -26.50
CA PHE A 1018 10.84 0.11 -27.39
C PHE A 1018 9.74 0.88 -26.66
N LEU A 1019 9.29 2.00 -27.24
CA LEU A 1019 8.25 2.88 -26.71
C LEU A 1019 7.04 2.90 -27.62
N ALA A 1020 5.84 2.90 -27.04
CA ALA A 1020 4.59 3.05 -27.78
C ALA A 1020 3.57 3.90 -27.01
N GLY A 1021 3.09 4.97 -27.65
CA GLY A 1021 1.99 5.79 -27.14
C GLY A 1021 2.42 6.94 -26.25
N ALA A 1022 1.49 7.40 -25.42
CA ALA A 1022 1.63 8.65 -24.66
C ALA A 1022 2.76 8.65 -23.61
N CYS A 1023 3.34 7.48 -23.28
CA CYS A 1023 4.47 7.41 -22.35
C CYS A 1023 5.77 8.01 -22.92
N GLN A 1024 5.87 8.14 -24.25
CA GLN A 1024 6.98 8.85 -24.92
C GLN A 1024 6.71 10.36 -25.06
N GLY A 1025 5.47 10.80 -24.86
CA GLY A 1025 5.10 12.22 -24.97
C GLY A 1025 3.64 12.41 -25.41
N PRO A 1026 3.06 13.61 -25.21
CA PRO A 1026 1.65 13.86 -25.50
C PRO A 1026 1.28 13.61 -26.96
N LYS A 1027 0.20 12.86 -27.21
CA LYS A 1027 -0.29 12.51 -28.55
C LYS A 1027 -1.74 12.01 -28.50
N ASP A 1028 -2.41 12.02 -29.65
CA ASP A 1028 -3.77 11.51 -29.79
C ASP A 1028 -3.81 10.00 -30.10
N ILE A 1029 -5.02 9.46 -30.28
CA ILE A 1029 -5.25 8.04 -30.52
C ILE A 1029 -4.65 7.57 -31.86
N PRO A 1030 -4.87 8.25 -33.00
CA PRO A 1030 -4.24 7.88 -34.27
C PRO A 1030 -2.71 7.82 -34.21
N ASP A 1031 -2.05 8.87 -33.69
CA ASP A 1031 -0.59 8.90 -33.53
C ASP A 1031 -0.12 7.76 -32.62
N THR A 1032 -0.86 7.48 -31.54
CA THR A 1032 -0.57 6.37 -30.61
C THR A 1032 -0.64 5.01 -31.29
N VAL A 1033 -1.67 4.76 -32.09
CA VAL A 1033 -1.85 3.50 -32.82
C VAL A 1033 -0.76 3.32 -33.88
N ALA A 1034 -0.38 4.40 -34.58
CA ALA A 1034 0.71 4.38 -35.54
C ALA A 1034 2.06 4.08 -34.87
N GLN A 1035 2.33 4.70 -33.72
CA GLN A 1035 3.56 4.44 -32.95
C GLN A 1035 3.62 2.99 -32.44
N ALA A 1036 2.50 2.44 -31.97
CA ALA A 1036 2.42 1.05 -31.54
C ALA A 1036 2.74 0.06 -32.67
N LYS A 1037 2.22 0.32 -33.89
CA LYS A 1037 2.57 -0.44 -35.09
C LYS A 1037 4.06 -0.37 -35.42
N GLY A 1038 4.67 0.81 -35.29
CA GLY A 1038 6.10 1.00 -35.47
C GLY A 1038 6.93 0.19 -34.45
N ALA A 1039 6.56 0.25 -33.17
CA ALA A 1039 7.23 -0.52 -32.11
C ALA A 1039 7.11 -2.04 -32.31
N ALA A 1040 5.93 -2.52 -32.72
CA ALA A 1040 5.72 -3.91 -33.07
C ALA A 1040 6.60 -4.34 -34.26
N ALA A 1041 6.70 -3.51 -35.30
CA ALA A 1041 7.55 -3.79 -36.46
C ALA A 1041 9.04 -3.92 -36.09
N GLU A 1042 9.56 -3.06 -35.21
CA GLU A 1042 10.94 -3.16 -34.72
C GLU A 1042 11.18 -4.44 -33.89
N CYS A 1043 10.21 -4.84 -33.04
CA CYS A 1043 10.27 -6.10 -32.30
C CYS A 1043 10.28 -7.31 -33.23
N LEU A 1044 9.42 -7.28 -34.26
CA LEU A 1044 9.34 -8.33 -35.26
C LEU A 1044 10.61 -8.40 -36.10
N ALA A 1045 11.21 -7.27 -36.45
CA ALA A 1045 12.49 -7.23 -37.15
C ALA A 1045 13.62 -7.85 -36.32
N LEU A 1046 13.62 -7.62 -35.00
CA LEU A 1046 14.55 -8.27 -34.08
C LEU A 1046 14.33 -9.78 -34.03
N SER A 1047 13.07 -10.21 -33.89
CA SER A 1047 12.70 -11.63 -33.81
C SER A 1047 13.01 -12.37 -35.11
N ALA A 1048 12.73 -11.76 -36.26
CA ALA A 1048 12.97 -12.32 -37.58
C ALA A 1048 14.46 -12.49 -37.91
N LYS A 1049 15.35 -11.68 -37.33
CA LYS A 1049 16.81 -11.86 -37.48
C LYS A 1049 17.29 -13.15 -36.82
N GLY A 1050 16.64 -13.62 -35.76
CA GLY A 1050 17.00 -14.85 -35.03
C GLY A 1050 18.31 -14.77 -34.22
N GLU A 1051 19.21 -13.84 -34.55
CA GLU A 1051 20.45 -13.57 -33.81
C GLU A 1051 20.68 -12.06 -33.60
N VAL A 1052 21.36 -11.73 -32.51
CA VAL A 1052 21.78 -10.36 -32.16
C VAL A 1052 23.25 -10.32 -31.79
N GLU A 1053 23.91 -9.24 -32.20
CA GLU A 1053 25.28 -8.92 -31.83
C GLU A 1053 25.29 -8.01 -30.60
N VAL A 1054 25.94 -8.44 -29.53
CA VAL A 1054 26.16 -7.62 -28.32
C VAL A 1054 27.50 -6.89 -28.47
N PRO A 1055 27.53 -5.56 -28.25
CA PRO A 1055 28.77 -4.78 -28.36
C PRO A 1055 29.88 -5.36 -27.47
N PRO A 1056 31.11 -5.55 -27.98
CA PRO A 1056 32.20 -6.19 -27.25
C PRO A 1056 32.92 -5.25 -26.27
N MET A 1057 32.38 -4.04 -26.07
CA MET A 1057 32.90 -3.01 -25.15
C MET A 1057 32.46 -3.29 -23.70
N ILE A 1058 32.65 -4.53 -23.25
CA ILE A 1058 32.21 -5.01 -21.93
C ILE A 1058 33.32 -4.92 -20.90
N SER A 1059 32.94 -4.96 -19.62
CA SER A 1059 33.90 -5.19 -18.54
C SER A 1059 34.44 -6.61 -18.58
N TYR A 1060 35.68 -6.81 -18.15
CA TYR A 1060 36.26 -8.10 -17.81
C TYR A 1060 37.05 -7.99 -16.52
N ILE A 1061 37.26 -9.11 -15.84
CA ILE A 1061 38.08 -9.17 -14.62
C ILE A 1061 39.28 -10.05 -14.95
N ASP A 1062 40.47 -9.48 -14.76
CA ASP A 1062 41.73 -10.16 -14.93
C ASP A 1062 41.95 -11.13 -13.75
N PRO A 1063 41.90 -12.45 -13.97
CA PRO A 1063 41.96 -13.42 -12.89
C PRO A 1063 43.34 -13.43 -12.19
N ASP A 1064 44.39 -12.99 -12.87
CA ASP A 1064 45.76 -12.96 -12.32
C ASP A 1064 45.97 -11.78 -11.34
N ILE A 1065 45.10 -10.77 -11.40
CA ILE A 1065 45.14 -9.55 -10.56
C ILE A 1065 43.99 -9.56 -9.54
N CYS A 1066 42.92 -10.30 -9.79
CA CYS A 1066 41.74 -10.31 -8.93
C CYS A 1066 42.08 -10.97 -7.58
N VAL A 1067 41.88 -10.23 -6.50
CA VAL A 1067 42.08 -10.72 -5.12
C VAL A 1067 40.78 -11.25 -4.48
N GLY A 1068 39.72 -11.44 -5.27
CA GLY A 1068 38.46 -11.99 -4.78
C GLY A 1068 37.68 -11.12 -3.78
N CYS A 1069 37.90 -9.80 -3.76
CA CYS A 1069 37.26 -8.89 -2.78
C CYS A 1069 35.74 -8.69 -2.93
N GLN A 1070 35.15 -9.16 -4.04
CA GLN A 1070 33.70 -9.11 -4.34
C GLN A 1070 33.04 -7.72 -4.43
N VAL A 1071 33.78 -6.63 -4.22
CA VAL A 1071 33.28 -5.24 -4.31
C VAL A 1071 32.55 -4.97 -5.64
N CYS A 1072 33.06 -5.51 -6.74
CA CYS A 1072 32.48 -5.31 -8.07
C CYS A 1072 31.06 -5.89 -8.23
N ILE A 1073 30.65 -6.88 -7.42
CA ILE A 1073 29.36 -7.55 -7.55
C ILE A 1073 28.22 -6.57 -7.20
N GLY A 1074 28.32 -5.89 -6.06
CA GLY A 1074 27.33 -4.90 -5.62
C GLY A 1074 27.31 -3.62 -6.46
N LEU A 1075 28.35 -3.36 -7.25
CA LEU A 1075 28.46 -2.19 -8.13
C LEU A 1075 27.84 -2.38 -9.51
N CYS A 1076 27.55 -3.62 -9.90
CA CYS A 1076 27.02 -3.91 -11.22
C CYS A 1076 25.48 -3.73 -11.23
N PRO A 1077 24.93 -2.72 -11.92
CA PRO A 1077 23.49 -2.50 -11.95
C PRO A 1077 22.73 -3.55 -12.79
N TYR A 1078 23.47 -4.40 -13.50
CA TYR A 1078 22.93 -5.45 -14.38
C TYR A 1078 23.14 -6.85 -13.81
N SER A 1079 23.71 -6.97 -12.60
CA SER A 1079 24.10 -8.25 -11.99
C SER A 1079 24.92 -9.13 -12.92
N ALA A 1080 25.80 -8.52 -13.72
CA ALA A 1080 26.62 -9.21 -14.71
C ALA A 1080 27.91 -9.82 -14.11
N ILE A 1081 28.13 -9.73 -12.79
CA ILE A 1081 29.37 -10.16 -12.14
C ILE A 1081 29.02 -11.12 -11.02
N GLU A 1082 29.65 -12.30 -11.04
CA GLU A 1082 29.47 -13.35 -10.04
C GLU A 1082 30.82 -13.71 -9.40
N TYR A 1083 30.79 -14.31 -8.21
CA TYR A 1083 32.00 -14.83 -7.57
C TYR A 1083 32.19 -16.30 -7.93
N ASN A 1084 33.35 -16.63 -8.49
CA ASN A 1084 33.72 -18.01 -8.77
C ASN A 1084 34.50 -18.58 -7.59
N GLU A 1085 33.81 -19.35 -6.73
CA GLU A 1085 34.41 -19.96 -5.53
C GLU A 1085 35.57 -20.89 -5.84
N PHE A 1086 35.57 -21.57 -7.00
CA PHE A 1086 36.64 -22.49 -7.37
C PHE A 1086 37.93 -21.76 -7.72
N LYS A 1087 37.82 -20.57 -8.32
CA LYS A 1087 38.98 -19.77 -8.76
C LYS A 1087 39.35 -18.67 -7.75
N ASN A 1088 38.51 -18.42 -6.74
CA ASN A 1088 38.63 -17.28 -5.82
C ASN A 1088 38.71 -15.91 -6.52
N VAL A 1089 38.04 -15.76 -7.66
CA VAL A 1089 37.99 -14.51 -8.42
C VAL A 1089 36.56 -14.19 -8.81
N SER A 1090 36.29 -12.91 -9.08
CA SER A 1090 35.02 -12.50 -9.70
C SER A 1090 35.08 -12.66 -11.22
N GLU A 1091 33.99 -13.10 -11.84
CA GLU A 1091 33.89 -13.30 -13.29
C GLU A 1091 32.73 -12.47 -13.86
N VAL A 1092 32.91 -11.94 -15.07
CA VAL A 1092 31.89 -11.14 -15.76
C VAL A 1092 31.16 -12.01 -16.78
N ASN A 1093 29.82 -12.06 -16.67
CA ASN A 1093 28.96 -12.57 -17.72
C ASN A 1093 28.94 -11.58 -18.89
N SER A 1094 29.66 -11.94 -19.96
CA SER A 1094 29.82 -11.12 -21.16
C SER A 1094 28.52 -10.84 -21.90
N ALA A 1095 27.49 -11.68 -21.73
CA ALA A 1095 26.20 -11.51 -22.40
C ALA A 1095 25.37 -10.40 -21.75
N VAL A 1096 25.48 -10.27 -20.43
CA VAL A 1096 24.68 -9.32 -19.62
C VAL A 1096 25.39 -7.98 -19.47
N CYS A 1097 26.72 -7.97 -19.41
CA CYS A 1097 27.51 -6.76 -19.19
C CYS A 1097 27.25 -5.70 -20.27
N LYS A 1098 26.89 -4.48 -19.84
CA LYS A 1098 26.69 -3.32 -20.74
C LYS A 1098 27.92 -2.41 -20.87
N GLY A 1099 29.03 -2.77 -20.23
CA GLY A 1099 30.26 -1.98 -20.32
C GLY A 1099 30.22 -0.62 -19.64
N CYS A 1100 29.37 -0.42 -18.62
CA CYS A 1100 29.25 0.87 -17.94
C CYS A 1100 30.51 1.32 -17.18
N GLY A 1101 31.44 0.41 -16.92
CA GLY A 1101 32.72 0.71 -16.26
C GLY A 1101 32.66 0.97 -14.75
N SER A 1102 31.48 0.91 -14.12
CA SER A 1102 31.32 1.09 -12.66
C SER A 1102 32.26 0.19 -11.86
N CYS A 1103 32.31 -1.10 -12.21
CA CYS A 1103 33.18 -2.09 -11.56
C CYS A 1103 34.67 -1.80 -11.79
N ALA A 1104 35.06 -1.29 -12.96
CA ALA A 1104 36.45 -0.96 -13.26
C ALA A 1104 36.92 0.27 -12.48
N GLY A 1105 36.09 1.32 -12.40
CA GLY A 1105 36.43 2.55 -11.67
C GLY A 1105 36.60 2.40 -10.16
N HIS A 1106 36.05 1.33 -9.57
CA HIS A 1106 36.11 1.09 -8.11
C HIS A 1106 36.96 -0.13 -7.73
N CYS A 1107 37.52 -0.86 -8.70
CA CYS A 1107 38.27 -2.07 -8.41
C CYS A 1107 39.59 -1.71 -7.70
N PRO A 1108 39.77 -2.10 -6.42
CA PRO A 1108 40.95 -1.67 -5.65
C PRO A 1108 42.25 -2.30 -6.16
N SER A 1109 42.18 -3.50 -6.76
CA SER A 1109 43.35 -4.16 -7.34
C SER A 1109 43.60 -3.76 -8.81
N GLY A 1110 42.69 -3.01 -9.44
CA GLY A 1110 42.74 -2.73 -10.88
C GLY A 1110 42.47 -3.95 -11.78
N ALA A 1111 41.98 -5.06 -11.21
CA ALA A 1111 41.66 -6.28 -11.97
C ALA A 1111 40.47 -6.10 -12.92
N ALA A 1112 39.44 -5.36 -12.51
CA ALA A 1112 38.30 -5.08 -13.36
C ALA A 1112 38.64 -3.96 -14.35
N LYS A 1113 38.47 -4.22 -15.65
CA LYS A 1113 38.79 -3.31 -16.76
C LYS A 1113 37.66 -3.30 -17.77
N VAL A 1114 37.57 -2.27 -18.62
CA VAL A 1114 36.58 -2.19 -19.70
C VAL A 1114 37.26 -2.30 -21.06
N ARG A 1115 36.78 -3.20 -21.90
CA ARG A 1115 37.25 -3.31 -23.29
C ARG A 1115 36.89 -2.04 -24.05
N HIS A 1116 37.82 -1.55 -24.87
CA HIS A 1116 37.69 -0.28 -25.63
C HIS A 1116 37.73 1.01 -24.77
N PHE A 1117 37.95 0.88 -23.45
CA PHE A 1117 38.20 1.98 -22.52
C PHE A 1117 39.32 1.61 -21.53
N THR A 1118 40.46 1.16 -22.06
CA THR A 1118 41.62 0.78 -21.24
C THR A 1118 42.38 2.01 -20.75
N ASP A 1119 43.16 1.86 -19.67
CA ASP A 1119 43.98 2.95 -19.13
C ASP A 1119 44.87 3.58 -20.21
N LYS A 1120 45.52 2.76 -21.05
CA LYS A 1120 46.35 3.26 -22.15
C LYS A 1120 45.57 4.14 -23.13
N GLN A 1121 44.34 3.74 -23.47
CA GLN A 1121 43.48 4.51 -24.37
C GLN A 1121 43.03 5.83 -23.74
N ILE A 1122 42.61 5.78 -22.47
CA ILE A 1122 42.12 6.96 -21.73
C ILE A 1122 43.26 7.95 -21.48
N PHE A 1123 44.42 7.49 -21.00
CA PHE A 1123 45.57 8.36 -20.78
C PHE A 1123 46.12 8.94 -22.09
N ALA A 1124 46.13 8.18 -23.19
CA ALA A 1124 46.52 8.73 -24.49
C ALA A 1124 45.56 9.83 -24.97
N GLU A 1125 44.26 9.68 -24.70
CA GLU A 1125 43.26 10.71 -24.99
C GLU A 1125 43.50 11.96 -24.13
N ILE A 1126 43.70 11.79 -22.82
CA ILE A 1126 44.00 12.87 -21.87
C ILE A 1126 45.28 13.61 -22.26
N ASP A 1127 46.35 12.89 -22.61
CA ASP A 1127 47.60 13.48 -23.10
C ASP A 1127 47.34 14.32 -24.35
N GLY A 1128 46.47 13.85 -25.25
CA GLY A 1128 46.07 14.62 -26.43
C GLY A 1128 45.26 15.86 -26.09
N LEU A 1129 44.57 15.90 -24.95
CA LEU A 1129 43.90 17.10 -24.47
C LEU A 1129 44.86 18.10 -23.80
N LEU A 1130 45.84 17.59 -23.04
CA LEU A 1130 46.69 18.40 -22.15
C LEU A 1130 47.95 18.99 -22.81
N LEU A 1131 48.51 18.31 -23.80
CA LEU A 1131 49.69 18.81 -24.49
C LEU A 1131 49.33 20.11 -25.21
N ASN A 1132 50.18 21.14 -25.17
CA ASN A 1132 49.95 22.35 -25.96
C ASN A 1132 50.48 22.16 -27.37
#